data_AF-A0AAV9E7Y2-F1
#
_entry.id   AF-A0AAV9E7Y2-F1
#
_cell.length_a   1.000
_cell.length_b   1.000
_cell.length_c   1.000
_cell.angle_alpha   90.00
_cell.angle_beta   90.00
_cell.angle_gamma   90.00
#
_symmetry.space_group_name_H-M   'P 1'
#
loop_
_entity.id
_entity.type
_entity.pdbx_description
1 polymer ?
#
loop_
_entity_poly.entity_id
_entity_poly.type
_entity_poly.pdbx_seq_one_letter_code
_entity_poly.pdbx_strand_id
1 'polypeptide(L)'
;MAKYGEGDKRWIVEDRPDGTNVHNWHWSERDCLEWSRSLLSSLLSGLTIPSPASSDSDDLHIRTKSLDRLDGEAYVNIRKGKVIPGYELSLSLSWIGESKSSGASVEGTVEIPYIADENAGEDPEIKVTVRDGGPVGARLKEAFLARGKPVVLEKIRVFVDAMAKGGPAKDDLEVKKPKSAAAVAAPQAVKEEEKKKKKREEEKGKEGFKTIRLSERFNCSARVLYEILMDERRWKGFTQSNASISGDVGGEFSVFDGSIMGTNVELQEGKVIVQKWRFGSWPDGVYSTVRLTFDEPESGVTIVKLTQTEVPEEDRYGNSTVVENTERGWRELIFHKIRAVFGKLYVYDIEVMNETEVLIIMFNLSSSTSICAITGLLLGSGNRAFSVLEGGGVAGDGFQKPPQKGCPTPTATIRRWRRRLRLGFRARAAPDHPRRLGTALLPREFFQVDALDLAPRLLGKLLRRDDVVLRITEVEAYRPNDTACHGRFGITARTAPVFGPGGHAYVYLCYGLHTMLNVVADKVGVGAAVLIRSCAPVNGLEVIQQRRGQKTEKPVLLAGPGKVTQALGLSTAWSNHPLYTPGGLEVLDGPEPDHMLIGPRVGINYASPEHVTAPWRFAIAGSPWISTPKSTLSPTQVLVNPLERE
;
A
#
# COMPACT_ATOMS: atom_id res chain seq x y z
N MET A 1 0.40 -15.14 44.05
CA MET A 1 -0.79 -14.63 43.32
C MET A 1 -1.71 -14.02 44.35
N ALA A 2 -1.91 -12.70 44.35
CA ALA A 2 -2.89 -12.06 45.22
C ALA A 2 -4.30 -12.55 44.86
N LYS A 3 -5.20 -12.64 45.84
CA LYS A 3 -6.60 -13.02 45.58
C LYS A 3 -7.29 -11.92 44.79
N TYR A 4 -8.13 -12.30 43.85
CA TYR A 4 -8.87 -11.38 42.99
C TYR A 4 -9.73 -10.44 43.86
N GLY A 5 -9.52 -9.13 43.73
CA GLY A 5 -10.25 -8.09 44.48
C GLY A 5 -9.49 -7.47 45.67
N GLU A 6 -8.34 -8.01 46.08
CA GLU A 6 -7.50 -7.41 47.13
C GLU A 6 -6.14 -6.98 46.53
N GLY A 7 -5.98 -5.67 46.30
CA GLY A 7 -4.70 -5.10 45.84
C GLY A 7 -3.63 -5.22 46.93
N ASP A 8 -2.52 -5.89 46.62
CA ASP A 8 -1.35 -5.96 47.50
C ASP A 8 -0.69 -4.57 47.56
N LYS A 9 -0.49 -4.03 48.77
CA LYS A 9 0.10 -2.69 49.00
C LYS A 9 1.49 -2.52 48.39
N ARG A 10 2.23 -3.59 48.07
CA ARG A 10 3.48 -3.49 47.30
C ARG A 10 3.29 -3.04 45.85
N TRP A 11 2.06 -3.13 45.34
CA TRP A 11 1.68 -2.81 43.96
C TRP A 11 0.80 -1.55 43.86
N ILE A 12 0.49 -0.93 45.00
CA ILE A 12 -0.19 0.37 45.06
C ILE A 12 0.91 1.42 45.24
N VAL A 13 1.23 2.13 44.15
CA VAL A 13 2.28 3.15 44.13
C VAL A 13 1.65 4.47 44.57
N GLU A 14 1.80 4.82 45.84
CA GLU A 14 1.62 6.20 46.30
C GLU A 14 2.84 7.03 45.90
N ASP A 15 2.60 8.31 45.55
CA ASP A 15 3.60 9.26 45.07
C ASP A 15 4.79 9.39 46.02
N ARG A 16 6.00 9.10 45.52
CA ARG A 16 7.23 9.24 46.29
C ARG A 16 7.74 10.69 46.27
N PRO A 17 8.25 11.21 47.41
CA PRO A 17 8.72 12.58 47.56
C PRO A 17 10.04 12.93 46.84
N ASP A 18 10.70 11.95 46.19
CA ASP A 18 11.95 12.15 45.44
C ASP A 18 11.74 12.49 43.96
N GLY A 19 10.48 12.66 43.52
CA GLY A 19 10.13 13.11 42.17
C GLY A 19 10.59 12.18 41.05
N THR A 20 11.09 10.99 41.38
CA THR A 20 11.56 10.02 40.38
C THR A 20 10.37 9.18 39.97
N ASN A 21 9.59 9.75 39.05
CA ASN A 21 8.46 9.10 38.42
C ASN A 21 8.96 7.89 37.60
N VAL A 22 8.79 6.69 38.16
CA VAL A 22 9.05 5.40 37.47
C VAL A 22 8.02 5.08 36.38
N HIS A 23 6.97 5.90 36.25
CA HIS A 23 6.02 5.96 35.15
C HIS A 23 6.30 7.14 34.20
N ASN A 24 7.56 7.48 33.92
CA ASN A 24 7.92 8.39 32.83
C ASN A 24 9.01 7.82 31.92
N TRP A 25 8.89 6.52 31.62
CA TRP A 25 9.53 5.86 30.48
C TRP A 25 8.82 6.18 29.14
N HIS A 26 8.02 7.25 29.11
CA HIS A 26 7.03 7.48 28.08
C HIS A 26 7.63 8.11 26.82
N TRP A 27 7.49 7.34 25.76
CA TRP A 27 7.45 7.76 24.38
C TRP A 27 6.33 8.83 24.24
N SER A 28 6.66 10.06 23.86
CA SER A 28 5.65 11.06 23.49
C SER A 28 5.74 11.29 21.99
N GLU A 29 4.73 10.80 21.27
CA GLU A 29 4.56 10.99 19.83
C GLU A 29 3.54 12.10 19.60
N ARG A 30 3.90 13.08 18.77
CA ARG A 30 3.01 14.17 18.35
C ARG A 30 2.78 14.06 16.85
N ASP A 31 1.54 13.89 16.44
CA ASP A 31 1.15 14.00 15.04
C ASP A 31 1.45 15.43 14.54
N CYS A 32 2.15 15.50 13.42
CA CYS A 32 2.61 16.71 12.77
C CYS A 32 2.07 16.85 11.34
N LEU A 33 1.16 15.99 10.87
CA LEU A 33 0.68 16.00 9.48
C LEU A 33 -0.03 17.30 9.11
N GLU A 34 -0.96 17.77 9.95
CA GLU A 34 -1.71 19.00 9.66
C GLU A 34 -0.84 20.25 9.79
N TRP A 35 0.13 20.22 10.72
CA TRP A 35 1.17 21.24 10.82
C TRP A 35 2.06 21.23 9.56
N SER A 36 2.44 20.05 9.07
CA SER A 36 3.24 19.88 7.86
C SER A 36 2.50 20.42 6.63
N ARG A 37 1.20 20.13 6.53
CA ARG A 37 0.31 20.69 5.50
C ARG A 37 0.25 22.20 5.54
N SER A 38 0.05 22.77 6.73
CA SER A 38 -0.03 24.21 6.92
C SER A 38 1.29 24.90 6.57
N LEU A 39 2.41 24.36 7.06
CA LEU A 39 3.75 24.90 6.79
C LEU A 39 4.08 24.80 5.30
N LEU A 40 3.98 23.62 4.68
CA LEU A 40 4.27 23.43 3.26
C LEU A 40 3.33 24.25 2.37
N SER A 41 2.05 24.39 2.73
CA SER A 41 1.11 25.25 2.01
C SER A 41 1.55 26.72 2.05
N SER A 42 1.94 27.22 3.23
CA SER A 42 2.44 28.60 3.37
C SER A 42 3.77 28.84 2.67
N LEU A 43 4.64 27.83 2.62
CA LEU A 43 5.94 27.92 1.98
C LEU A 43 5.84 27.83 0.46
N LEU A 44 4.94 27.01 -0.08
CA LEU A 44 4.87 26.66 -1.50
C LEU A 44 3.79 27.40 -2.28
N SER A 45 2.76 27.96 -1.64
CA SER A 45 1.67 28.64 -2.36
C SER A 45 2.02 30.10 -2.68
N GLY A 46 1.70 30.54 -3.90
CA GLY A 46 1.89 31.94 -4.30
C GLY A 46 3.35 32.38 -4.49
N LEU A 47 4.29 31.44 -4.62
CA LEU A 47 5.70 31.74 -4.87
C LEU A 47 5.90 32.21 -6.32
N THR A 48 6.43 33.42 -6.47
CA THR A 48 6.88 33.92 -7.77
C THR A 48 8.29 33.39 -8.05
N ILE A 49 8.47 32.72 -9.18
CA ILE A 49 9.78 32.22 -9.61
C ILE A 49 10.56 33.37 -10.25
N PRO A 50 11.77 33.69 -9.78
CA PRO A 50 12.53 34.83 -10.29
C PRO A 50 12.98 34.61 -11.73
N SER A 51 12.96 35.69 -12.52
CA SER A 51 13.54 35.72 -13.87
C SER A 51 15.07 35.81 -13.81
N PRO A 52 15.80 35.22 -14.77
CA PRO A 52 17.25 35.30 -14.84
C PRO A 52 17.70 36.74 -15.03
N ALA A 53 18.74 37.13 -14.28
CA ALA A 53 19.28 38.48 -14.29
C ALA A 53 20.01 38.87 -15.61
N SER A 54 20.18 37.94 -16.54
CA SER A 54 21.06 38.09 -17.72
C SER A 54 20.34 38.02 -19.07
N SER A 55 19.03 38.26 -19.14
CA SER A 55 18.36 38.40 -20.43
C SER A 55 17.21 39.42 -20.37
N ASP A 56 17.37 40.53 -21.07
CA ASP A 56 16.29 41.48 -21.42
C ASP A 56 15.16 40.85 -22.28
N SER A 57 15.17 39.51 -22.44
CA SER A 57 14.29 38.74 -23.31
C SER A 57 13.48 37.65 -22.59
N ASP A 58 13.43 37.60 -21.25
CA ASP A 58 12.60 36.58 -20.58
C ASP A 58 11.15 37.06 -20.44
N ASP A 59 10.33 36.61 -21.38
CA ASP A 59 8.91 36.92 -21.44
C ASP A 59 8.06 36.07 -20.48
N LEU A 60 8.66 35.10 -19.77
CA LEU A 60 7.94 34.08 -19.01
C LEU A 60 7.83 34.41 -17.51
N HIS A 61 6.60 34.55 -17.03
CA HIS A 61 6.27 34.79 -15.63
C HIS A 61 5.67 33.52 -15.04
N ILE A 62 6.30 32.96 -14.01
CA ILE A 62 5.89 31.68 -13.42
C ILE A 62 5.60 31.90 -11.94
N ARG A 63 4.45 31.39 -11.48
CA ARG A 63 4.12 31.36 -10.05
C ARG A 63 3.47 30.05 -9.64
N THR A 64 3.70 29.63 -8.41
CA THR A 64 2.92 28.55 -7.81
C THR A 64 1.54 29.09 -7.37
N LYS A 65 0.53 28.22 -7.33
CA LYS A 65 -0.87 28.57 -7.04
C LYS A 65 -1.28 28.08 -5.66
N SER A 66 -1.30 26.76 -5.48
CA SER A 66 -1.78 26.11 -4.27
C SER A 66 -1.16 24.73 -4.12
N LEU A 67 -0.90 24.34 -2.87
CA LEU A 67 -0.67 22.94 -2.51
C LEU A 67 -2.02 22.20 -2.59
N ASP A 68 -2.22 21.40 -3.63
CA ASP A 68 -3.50 20.76 -3.93
C ASP A 68 -3.71 19.46 -3.13
N ARG A 69 -2.62 18.74 -2.88
CA ARG A 69 -2.62 17.47 -2.18
C ARG A 69 -1.38 17.37 -1.31
N LEU A 70 -1.55 16.91 -0.07
CA LEU A 70 -0.46 16.47 0.80
C LEU A 70 -0.99 15.28 1.60
N ASP A 71 -0.49 14.11 1.26
CA ASP A 71 -0.87 12.82 1.82
C ASP A 71 0.35 12.12 2.40
N GLY A 72 0.15 11.32 3.43
CA GLY A 72 1.23 10.59 4.09
C GLY A 72 1.12 10.66 5.60
N GLU A 73 2.26 10.51 6.28
CA GLU A 73 2.38 10.63 7.73
C GLU A 73 3.50 11.59 8.10
N ALA A 74 3.33 12.30 9.21
CA ALA A 74 4.40 13.08 9.82
C ALA A 74 4.17 13.14 11.32
N TYR A 75 5.20 12.84 12.11
CA TYR A 75 5.16 12.84 13.55
C TYR A 75 6.51 13.27 14.14
N VAL A 76 6.50 13.72 15.39
CA VAL A 76 7.71 13.99 16.15
C VAL A 76 7.66 13.22 17.46
N ASN A 77 8.70 12.44 17.69
CA ASN A 77 8.92 11.69 18.92
C ASN A 77 9.97 12.39 19.79
N ILE A 78 9.69 12.55 21.08
CA ILE A 78 10.68 13.06 22.06
C ILE A 78 11.07 11.94 23.01
N ARG A 79 12.37 11.57 23.01
CA ARG A 79 12.91 10.54 23.90
C ARG A 79 14.16 11.02 24.61
N LYS A 80 14.15 11.03 25.95
CA LYS A 80 15.27 11.51 26.78
C LYS A 80 15.77 12.91 26.37
N GLY A 81 14.83 13.79 25.96
CA GLY A 81 15.14 15.14 25.46
C GLY A 81 15.67 15.20 24.01
N LYS A 82 15.79 14.07 23.32
CA LYS A 82 16.14 14.01 21.90
C LYS A 82 14.88 14.01 21.03
N VAL A 83 14.85 14.90 20.05
CA VAL A 83 13.85 14.94 18.99
C VAL A 83 14.14 13.86 17.95
N ILE A 84 13.10 13.14 17.54
CA ILE A 84 13.13 12.10 16.51
C ILE A 84 11.94 12.38 15.59
N PRO A 85 12.12 13.12 14.48
CA PRO A 85 11.06 13.28 13.49
C PRO A 85 10.88 11.98 12.72
N GLY A 86 9.66 11.68 12.30
CA GLY A 86 9.35 10.69 11.27
C GLY A 86 8.35 11.30 10.30
N TYR A 87 8.55 11.14 9.00
CA TYR A 87 7.60 11.61 8.01
C TYR A 87 7.78 10.85 6.71
N GLU A 88 6.68 10.62 6.01
CA GLU A 88 6.63 10.07 4.66
C GLU A 88 5.46 10.76 3.94
N LEU A 89 5.77 11.71 3.08
CA LEU A 89 4.80 12.61 2.45
C LEU A 89 4.88 12.50 0.93
N SER A 90 3.73 12.60 0.30
CA SER A 90 3.57 12.87 -1.14
C SER A 90 2.76 14.15 -1.30
N LEU A 91 3.16 15.02 -2.24
CA LEU A 91 2.45 16.27 -2.47
C LEU A 91 2.28 16.63 -3.94
N SER A 92 1.19 17.35 -4.23
CA SER A 92 0.88 17.94 -5.52
C SER A 92 0.72 19.46 -5.37
N LEU A 93 1.39 20.21 -6.23
CA LEU A 93 1.42 21.67 -6.24
C LEU A 93 1.04 22.19 -7.62
N SER A 94 -0.05 22.96 -7.71
CA SER A 94 -0.43 23.65 -8.94
C SER A 94 0.45 24.88 -9.18
N TRP A 95 0.76 25.14 -10.44
CA TRP A 95 1.47 26.34 -10.87
C TRP A 95 0.88 26.90 -12.16
N ILE A 96 1.14 28.18 -12.42
CA ILE A 96 0.68 28.90 -13.61
C ILE A 96 1.85 29.68 -14.20
N GLY A 97 1.94 29.65 -15.52
CA GLY A 97 2.95 30.34 -16.29
C GLY A 97 2.30 31.22 -17.37
N GLU A 98 2.80 32.44 -17.53
CA GLU A 98 2.30 33.42 -18.49
C GLU A 98 3.44 33.91 -19.37
N SER A 99 3.21 33.96 -20.68
CA SER A 99 4.15 34.54 -21.64
C SER A 99 3.68 35.94 -22.03
N LYS A 100 4.50 36.96 -21.73
CA LYS A 100 4.21 38.36 -22.08
C LYS A 100 4.18 38.60 -23.59
N SER A 101 4.95 37.84 -24.38
CA SER A 101 5.02 38.00 -25.83
C SER A 101 3.81 37.43 -26.56
N SER A 102 3.23 36.35 -26.04
CA SER A 102 2.09 35.64 -26.66
C SER A 102 0.75 35.90 -25.97
N GLY A 103 0.76 36.44 -24.74
CA GLY A 103 -0.44 36.60 -23.91
C GLY A 103 -1.03 35.26 -23.42
N ALA A 104 -0.38 34.13 -23.71
CA ALA A 104 -0.87 32.81 -23.35
C ALA A 104 -0.53 32.47 -21.90
N SER A 105 -1.52 31.91 -21.19
CA SER A 105 -1.40 31.42 -19.82
C SER A 105 -1.59 29.90 -19.80
N VAL A 106 -0.69 29.19 -19.13
CA VAL A 106 -0.67 27.72 -19.04
C VAL A 106 -0.63 27.31 -17.58
N GLU A 107 -1.53 26.40 -17.20
CA GLU A 107 -1.50 25.75 -15.89
C GLU A 107 -0.74 24.43 -15.95
N GLY A 108 -0.05 24.11 -14.87
CA GLY A 108 0.66 22.85 -14.70
C GLY A 108 0.63 22.35 -13.26
N THR A 109 1.17 21.16 -13.08
CA THR A 109 1.22 20.48 -11.78
C THR A 109 2.63 19.98 -11.51
N VAL A 110 3.09 20.18 -10.28
CA VAL A 110 4.35 19.67 -9.74
C VAL A 110 3.97 18.56 -8.76
N GLU A 111 4.35 17.33 -9.08
CA GLU A 111 4.17 16.17 -8.21
C GLU A 111 5.50 15.81 -7.56
N ILE A 112 5.48 15.64 -6.24
CA ILE A 112 6.61 15.17 -5.45
C ILE A 112 6.12 13.92 -4.72
N PRO A 113 6.39 12.73 -5.29
CA PRO A 113 5.74 11.50 -4.85
C PRO A 113 6.29 11.00 -3.50
N TYR A 114 7.46 11.47 -3.08
CA TYR A 114 8.15 10.93 -1.91
C TYR A 114 9.07 11.98 -1.25
N ILE A 115 8.74 12.34 -0.01
CA ILE A 115 9.54 13.14 0.92
C ILE A 115 9.53 12.38 2.24
N ALA A 116 10.66 11.82 2.66
CA ALA A 116 10.71 11.01 3.87
C ALA A 116 11.88 11.35 4.79
N ASP A 117 11.74 11.08 6.08
CA ASP A 117 12.80 11.34 7.07
C ASP A 117 14.06 10.53 6.80
N GLU A 118 13.92 9.34 6.20
CA GLU A 118 15.05 8.53 5.76
C GLU A 118 15.91 9.19 4.68
N ASN A 119 15.33 10.12 3.91
CA ASN A 119 15.97 10.83 2.80
C ASN A 119 16.10 12.33 3.06
N ALA A 120 16.08 12.76 4.32
CA ALA A 120 16.11 14.18 4.73
C ALA A 120 17.29 15.00 4.16
N GLY A 121 18.39 14.34 3.78
CA GLY A 121 19.59 14.97 3.19
C GLY A 121 19.62 15.00 1.66
N GLU A 122 18.63 14.44 0.98
CA GLU A 122 18.58 14.32 -0.47
C GLU A 122 17.47 15.18 -1.08
N ASP A 123 17.66 15.60 -2.33
CA ASP A 123 16.61 16.33 -3.07
C ASP A 123 15.56 15.33 -3.59
N PRO A 124 14.26 15.48 -3.22
CA PRO A 124 13.22 14.58 -3.68
C PRO A 124 13.03 14.66 -5.20
N GLU A 125 12.52 13.57 -5.78
CA GLU A 125 12.15 13.55 -7.19
C GLU A 125 10.97 14.51 -7.43
N ILE A 126 11.09 15.35 -8.46
CA ILE A 126 10.04 16.30 -8.83
C ILE A 126 9.61 16.05 -10.26
N LYS A 127 8.33 15.78 -10.46
CA LYS A 127 7.70 15.62 -11.77
C LYS A 127 6.86 16.85 -12.11
N VAL A 128 7.32 17.63 -13.08
CA VAL A 128 6.59 18.80 -13.57
C VAL A 128 5.79 18.44 -14.82
N THR A 129 4.53 18.81 -14.85
CA THR A 129 3.60 18.60 -15.96
C THR A 129 2.90 19.91 -16.31
N VAL A 130 2.39 20.01 -17.54
CA VAL A 130 1.57 21.11 -18.05
C VAL A 130 0.29 20.52 -18.62
N ARG A 131 -0.84 21.20 -18.45
CA ARG A 131 -2.15 20.73 -18.97
C ARG A 131 -2.25 20.82 -20.48
N ASP A 132 -1.61 21.82 -21.07
CA ASP A 132 -1.52 22.00 -22.52
C ASP A 132 -0.05 21.88 -22.98
N GLY A 133 0.21 20.92 -23.86
CA GLY A 133 1.53 20.60 -24.40
C GLY A 133 1.97 21.46 -25.57
N GLY A 134 1.26 22.56 -25.87
CA GLY A 134 1.62 23.49 -26.94
C GLY A 134 3.04 24.09 -26.78
N PRO A 135 3.57 24.75 -27.82
CA PRO A 135 4.94 25.29 -27.82
C PRO A 135 5.25 26.23 -26.64
N VAL A 136 4.27 27.02 -26.19
CA VAL A 136 4.40 27.90 -25.02
C VAL A 136 4.42 27.11 -23.71
N GLY A 137 3.58 26.07 -23.60
CA GLY A 137 3.55 25.16 -22.44
C GLY A 137 4.84 24.38 -22.25
N ALA A 138 5.46 23.91 -23.36
CA ALA A 138 6.77 23.26 -23.33
C ALA A 138 7.87 24.21 -22.81
N ARG A 139 7.92 25.45 -23.33
CA ARG A 139 8.87 26.48 -22.87
C ARG A 139 8.67 26.82 -21.39
N LEU A 140 7.42 26.98 -20.94
CA LEU A 140 7.11 27.24 -19.53
C LEU A 140 7.49 26.08 -18.61
N LYS A 141 7.27 24.83 -19.05
CA LYS A 141 7.68 23.63 -18.32
C LYS A 141 9.20 23.55 -18.16
N GLU A 142 9.95 23.77 -19.23
CA GLU A 142 11.43 23.79 -19.18
C GLU A 142 11.93 24.91 -18.27
N ALA A 143 11.31 26.09 -18.36
CA ALA A 143 11.65 27.22 -17.52
C ALA A 143 11.32 26.98 -16.03
N PHE A 144 10.23 26.27 -15.72
CA PHE A 144 9.92 25.81 -14.37
C PHE A 144 10.96 24.79 -13.88
N LEU A 145 11.35 23.82 -14.72
CA LEU A 145 12.37 22.84 -14.36
C LEU A 145 13.74 23.48 -14.08
N ALA A 146 14.11 24.52 -14.82
CA ALA A 146 15.39 25.21 -14.64
C ALA A 146 15.40 26.15 -13.41
N ARG A 147 14.32 26.92 -13.18
CA ARG A 147 14.29 28.01 -12.19
C ARG A 147 13.34 27.74 -11.02
N GLY A 148 12.20 27.10 -11.29
CA GLY A 148 11.18 26.79 -10.28
C GLY A 148 11.54 25.59 -9.42
N LYS A 149 12.12 24.54 -10.00
CA LYS A 149 12.54 23.32 -9.28
C LYS A 149 13.49 23.64 -8.11
N PRO A 150 14.59 24.42 -8.28
CA PRO A 150 15.47 24.77 -7.16
C PRO A 150 14.75 25.51 -6.02
N VAL A 151 13.83 26.42 -6.36
CA VAL A 151 13.05 27.19 -5.38
C VAL A 151 12.12 26.29 -4.57
N VAL A 152 11.42 25.36 -5.23
CA VAL A 152 10.55 24.38 -4.55
C VAL A 152 11.37 23.47 -3.62
N LEU A 153 12.53 22.98 -4.09
CA LEU A 153 13.43 22.15 -3.27
C LEU A 153 13.95 22.90 -2.04
N GLU A 154 14.32 24.18 -2.19
CA GLU A 154 14.73 25.02 -1.06
C GLU A 154 13.63 25.10 0.01
N LYS A 155 12.36 25.27 -0.38
CA LYS A 155 11.24 25.32 0.56
C LYS A 155 10.95 23.98 1.24
N ILE A 156 11.17 22.87 0.54
CA ILE A 156 11.10 21.54 1.15
C ILE A 156 12.21 21.37 2.20
N ARG A 157 13.42 21.85 1.93
CA ARG A 157 14.52 21.81 2.93
C ARG A 157 14.18 22.62 4.18
N VAL A 158 13.47 23.76 4.05
CA VAL A 158 12.96 24.53 5.21
C VAL A 158 11.99 23.69 6.05
N PHE A 159 11.10 22.93 5.41
CA PHE A 159 10.20 22.00 6.10
C PHE A 159 10.98 20.90 6.84
N VAL A 160 11.93 20.25 6.15
CA VAL A 160 12.79 19.21 6.72
C VAL A 160 13.56 19.72 7.94
N ASP A 161 14.16 20.90 7.85
CA ASP A 161 14.87 21.55 8.96
C ASP A 161 13.94 21.87 10.15
N ALA A 162 12.69 22.25 9.87
CA ALA A 162 11.71 22.53 10.90
C ALA A 162 11.28 21.25 11.63
N MET A 163 11.06 20.14 10.90
CA MET A 163 10.81 18.82 11.49
C MET A 163 11.99 18.33 12.33
N ALA A 164 13.23 18.49 11.84
CA ALA A 164 14.45 18.12 12.57
C ALA A 164 14.61 18.87 13.91
N LYS A 165 14.08 20.09 14.00
CA LYS A 165 14.08 20.92 15.23
C LYS A 165 12.91 20.63 16.17
N GLY A 166 12.08 19.63 15.85
CA GLY A 166 10.96 19.20 16.68
C GLY A 166 9.60 19.62 16.17
N GLY A 167 9.53 20.30 15.02
CA GLY A 167 8.28 20.76 14.43
C GLY A 167 7.40 21.48 15.46
N PRO A 168 6.11 21.13 15.56
CA PRO A 168 5.21 21.71 16.55
C PRO A 168 5.50 21.21 17.99
N ALA A 169 6.20 20.07 18.16
CA ALA A 169 6.56 19.50 19.47
C ALA A 169 7.69 20.25 20.18
N LYS A 170 8.29 21.26 19.54
CA LYS A 170 9.40 22.03 20.12
C LYS A 170 8.97 22.78 21.40
N ASP A 171 7.74 23.26 21.47
CA ASP A 171 7.24 24.01 22.63
C ASP A 171 7.20 23.12 23.90
N ASP A 172 6.99 21.81 23.73
CA ASP A 172 7.00 20.82 24.81
C ASP A 172 8.41 20.58 25.39
N LEU A 173 9.46 20.98 24.66
CA LEU A 173 10.87 20.92 25.10
C LEU A 173 11.29 22.17 25.89
N GLU A 174 10.72 23.34 25.59
CA GLU A 174 11.09 24.60 26.22
C GLU A 174 10.54 24.72 27.66
N VAL A 175 9.47 23.99 27.99
CA VAL A 175 8.88 23.89 29.34
C VAL A 175 9.77 23.09 30.33
N LYS A 176 10.71 22.27 29.85
CA LYS A 176 11.55 21.38 30.69
C LYS A 176 12.86 21.99 31.20
N LYS A 177 13.12 23.29 31.00
CA LYS A 177 14.23 24.01 31.66
C LYS A 177 13.70 24.76 32.89
N PRO A 178 14.34 24.66 34.07
CA PRO A 178 13.82 25.29 35.28
C PRO A 178 13.92 26.80 35.15
N LYS A 179 12.78 27.48 35.09
CA LYS A 179 12.68 28.93 35.30
C LYS A 179 12.09 29.18 36.68
N SER A 180 12.87 29.87 37.49
CA SER A 180 12.52 30.49 38.75
C SER A 180 11.34 31.45 38.62
N ALA A 181 10.40 31.32 39.57
CA ALA A 181 9.42 32.26 40.11
C ALA A 181 9.19 33.64 39.44
N ALA A 182 7.93 33.99 39.15
CA ALA A 182 7.12 34.83 40.06
C ALA A 182 5.77 35.32 39.44
N ALA A 183 4.71 35.12 40.23
CA ALA A 183 3.59 36.02 40.59
C ALA A 183 2.64 36.67 39.54
N VAL A 184 1.42 36.10 39.47
CA VAL A 184 0.06 36.64 39.76
C VAL A 184 -0.23 38.15 39.53
N ALA A 185 -1.28 38.46 38.73
CA ALA A 185 -2.47 39.26 39.13
C ALA A 185 -3.50 39.45 37.98
N ALA A 186 -4.78 39.45 38.35
CA ALA A 186 -5.97 39.86 37.57
C ALA A 186 -6.70 41.01 38.36
N PRO A 187 -7.90 41.54 38.02
CA PRO A 187 -8.68 41.64 36.77
C PRO A 187 -9.35 43.06 36.52
N GLN A 188 -10.06 43.22 35.39
CA GLN A 188 -11.45 43.77 35.21
C GLN A 188 -11.71 44.81 34.09
N ALA A 189 -12.72 44.44 33.25
CA ALA A 189 -13.84 45.18 32.61
C ALA A 189 -13.57 46.46 31.77
N VAL A 190 -14.20 46.71 30.60
CA VAL A 190 -15.65 46.96 30.36
C VAL A 190 -15.90 46.82 28.84
N LYS A 191 -16.76 45.88 28.40
CA LYS A 191 -18.08 46.12 27.75
C LYS A 191 -18.18 47.35 26.81
N GLU A 192 -18.05 47.11 25.53
CA GLU A 192 -18.94 47.68 24.50
C GLU A 192 -18.84 46.79 23.26
N GLU A 193 -19.95 46.15 22.89
CA GLU A 193 -20.31 45.55 21.59
C GLU A 193 -21.25 44.33 21.74
N GLU A 194 -22.18 44.42 22.69
CA GLU A 194 -23.44 43.67 22.64
C GLU A 194 -24.38 44.28 21.60
N LYS A 195 -24.16 43.96 20.32
CA LYS A 195 -25.24 44.02 19.31
C LYS A 195 -25.14 43.02 18.15
N LYS A 196 -24.09 42.20 18.08
CA LYS A 196 -23.98 41.09 17.12
C LYS A 196 -24.39 39.71 17.67
N LYS A 197 -24.79 39.63 18.95
CA LYS A 197 -24.95 38.36 19.68
C LYS A 197 -26.24 37.58 19.40
N LYS A 198 -27.22 38.13 18.66
CA LYS A 198 -28.54 37.49 18.50
C LYS A 198 -28.73 36.61 17.25
N LYS A 199 -27.68 36.31 16.48
CA LYS A 199 -27.78 35.39 15.32
C LYS A 199 -26.69 34.32 15.26
N ARG A 200 -25.95 34.13 16.36
CA ARG A 200 -24.85 33.17 16.51
C ARG A 200 -25.00 32.37 17.80
N GLU A 201 -26.20 31.84 18.03
CA GLU A 201 -26.49 30.88 19.09
C GLU A 201 -27.14 29.66 18.46
N GLU A 202 -26.34 28.84 17.77
CA GLU A 202 -26.70 27.42 17.55
C GLU A 202 -25.49 26.48 17.36
N GLU A 203 -24.26 26.96 17.56
CA GLU A 203 -23.07 26.09 17.67
C GLU A 203 -22.27 26.44 18.92
N LYS A 204 -22.79 26.04 20.08
CA LYS A 204 -21.96 25.73 21.24
C LYS A 204 -22.04 24.23 21.43
N GLY A 205 -20.98 23.51 21.03
CA GLY A 205 -20.83 22.10 21.33
C GLY A 205 -20.92 21.86 22.85
N LYS A 206 -21.61 20.79 23.25
CA LYS A 206 -21.51 20.26 24.61
C LYS A 206 -20.06 19.87 24.85
N GLU A 207 -19.51 20.17 26.03
CA GLU A 207 -18.16 19.76 26.44
C GLU A 207 -17.97 18.25 26.18
N GLY A 208 -16.93 17.88 25.43
CA GLY A 208 -16.62 16.49 25.06
C GLY A 208 -17.31 15.93 23.81
N PHE A 209 -18.01 16.74 23.00
CA PHE A 209 -18.64 16.30 21.74
C PHE A 209 -18.32 17.21 20.55
N LYS A 210 -18.01 16.61 19.39
CA LYS A 210 -17.76 17.32 18.12
C LYS A 210 -18.82 17.02 17.05
N THR A 211 -18.77 17.84 16.00
CA THR A 211 -19.58 17.71 14.79
C THR A 211 -18.68 17.49 13.59
N ILE A 212 -18.97 16.48 12.77
CA ILE A 212 -18.26 16.16 11.53
C ILE A 212 -19.12 16.63 10.35
N ARG A 213 -18.51 17.28 9.36
CA ARG A 213 -19.17 17.72 8.13
C ARG A 213 -18.38 17.31 6.91
N LEU A 214 -19.01 16.60 5.98
CA LEU A 214 -18.40 16.18 4.72
C LEU A 214 -19.31 16.54 3.55
N SER A 215 -18.71 16.78 2.39
CA SER A 215 -19.43 17.00 1.14
C SER A 215 -18.69 16.26 0.03
N GLU A 216 -19.36 15.30 -0.60
CA GLU A 216 -18.77 14.45 -1.64
C GLU A 216 -19.65 14.42 -2.88
N ARG A 217 -19.02 14.32 -4.05
CA ARG A 217 -19.70 14.24 -5.36
C ARG A 217 -19.61 12.82 -5.91
N PHE A 218 -20.73 12.31 -6.41
CA PHE A 218 -20.87 10.99 -7.02
C PHE A 218 -21.54 11.10 -8.40
N ASN A 219 -21.09 10.27 -9.35
CA ASN A 219 -21.67 10.20 -10.69
C ASN A 219 -22.75 9.10 -10.75
N CYS A 220 -23.79 9.24 -9.93
CA CYS A 220 -25.01 8.44 -9.97
C CYS A 220 -26.18 9.25 -9.41
N SER A 221 -27.42 8.80 -9.65
CA SER A 221 -28.62 9.46 -9.11
C SER A 221 -28.72 9.32 -7.59
N ALA A 222 -29.45 10.24 -6.97
CA ALA A 222 -29.62 10.28 -5.53
C ALA A 222 -30.33 9.02 -5.00
N ARG A 223 -31.26 8.47 -5.81
CA ARG A 223 -31.95 7.22 -5.51
C ARG A 223 -30.99 6.04 -5.39
N VAL A 224 -30.02 5.92 -6.31
CA VAL A 224 -29.03 4.84 -6.29
C VAL A 224 -28.16 4.91 -5.04
N LEU A 225 -27.71 6.11 -4.65
CA LEU A 225 -26.94 6.29 -3.41
C LEU A 225 -27.75 5.94 -2.17
N TYR A 226 -29.02 6.36 -2.13
CA TYR A 226 -29.93 6.01 -1.05
C TYR A 226 -30.08 4.49 -0.93
N GLU A 227 -30.35 3.80 -2.05
CA GLU A 227 -30.47 2.34 -2.10
C GLU A 227 -29.16 1.66 -1.64
N ILE A 228 -27.98 2.17 -2.01
CA ILE A 228 -26.69 1.60 -1.56
C ILE A 228 -26.51 1.68 -0.05
N LEU A 229 -26.95 2.79 0.55
CA LEU A 229 -26.77 3.04 1.98
C LEU A 229 -27.84 2.35 2.83
N MET A 230 -29.01 2.03 2.26
CA MET A 230 -30.15 1.46 2.98
C MET A 230 -30.44 -0.02 2.66
N ASP A 231 -29.82 -0.59 1.63
CA ASP A 231 -29.95 -2.02 1.30
C ASP A 231 -28.73 -2.82 1.78
N GLU A 232 -28.98 -3.90 2.52
CA GLU A 232 -27.93 -4.75 3.09
C GLU A 232 -26.99 -5.36 2.04
N ARG A 233 -27.56 -5.85 0.92
CA ARG A 233 -26.77 -6.55 -0.11
C ARG A 233 -25.86 -5.57 -0.84
N ARG A 234 -26.39 -4.38 -1.16
CA ARG A 234 -25.62 -3.31 -1.80
C ARG A 234 -24.55 -2.78 -0.86
N TRP A 235 -24.90 -2.47 0.39
CA TRP A 235 -23.93 -2.04 1.40
C TRP A 235 -22.74 -3.00 1.47
N LYS A 236 -23.02 -4.31 1.58
CA LYS A 236 -21.99 -5.36 1.61
C LYS A 236 -21.18 -5.42 0.33
N GLY A 237 -21.80 -5.24 -0.84
CA GLY A 237 -21.10 -5.19 -2.13
C GLY A 237 -20.05 -4.09 -2.20
N PHE A 238 -20.33 -2.90 -1.68
CA PHE A 238 -19.41 -1.76 -1.71
C PHE A 238 -18.37 -1.79 -0.58
N THR A 239 -18.80 -2.07 0.64
CA THR A 239 -17.92 -1.99 1.83
C THR A 239 -17.12 -3.28 2.06
N GLN A 240 -17.57 -4.41 1.51
CA GLN A 240 -17.06 -5.76 1.77
C GLN A 240 -17.22 -6.21 3.24
N SER A 241 -18.06 -5.53 4.02
CA SER A 241 -18.36 -5.86 5.42
C SER A 241 -19.81 -6.28 5.58
N ASN A 242 -20.11 -7.10 6.60
CA ASN A 242 -21.49 -7.49 6.86
C ASN A 242 -22.29 -6.32 7.44
N ALA A 243 -23.58 -6.33 7.14
CA ALA A 243 -24.56 -5.37 7.61
C ALA A 243 -25.90 -6.08 7.88
N SER A 244 -26.75 -5.43 8.67
CA SER A 244 -28.17 -5.74 8.88
C SER A 244 -28.86 -4.39 8.91
N ILE A 245 -29.70 -4.06 7.92
CA ILE A 245 -30.28 -2.72 7.77
C ILE A 245 -31.80 -2.85 7.61
N SER A 246 -32.56 -2.27 8.55
CA SER A 246 -34.00 -2.10 8.37
C SER A 246 -34.28 -0.90 7.44
N GLY A 247 -35.27 -1.03 6.56
CA GLY A 247 -35.75 0.06 5.70
C GLY A 247 -36.79 0.97 6.36
N ASP A 248 -37.22 0.65 7.58
CA ASP A 248 -38.30 1.36 8.27
C ASP A 248 -37.75 2.50 9.16
N VAL A 249 -38.52 3.57 9.28
CA VAL A 249 -38.28 4.60 10.29
C VAL A 249 -38.52 3.99 11.67
N GLY A 250 -37.55 4.15 12.57
CA GLY A 250 -37.48 3.47 13.87
C GLY A 250 -36.83 2.08 13.81
N GLY A 251 -36.54 1.56 12.61
CA GLY A 251 -35.84 0.30 12.42
C GLY A 251 -34.38 0.37 12.86
N GLU A 252 -33.86 -0.74 13.36
CA GLU A 252 -32.46 -0.87 13.76
C GLU A 252 -31.56 -1.18 12.56
N PHE A 253 -30.30 -0.77 12.65
CA PHE A 253 -29.27 -1.21 11.74
C PHE A 253 -27.96 -1.50 12.47
N SER A 254 -27.18 -2.37 11.86
CA SER A 254 -25.83 -2.72 12.28
C SER A 254 -24.96 -2.85 11.03
N VAL A 255 -23.81 -2.17 11.01
CA VAL A 255 -22.90 -2.15 9.86
C VAL A 255 -21.45 -2.33 10.33
N PHE A 256 -20.59 -2.76 9.41
CA PHE A 256 -19.19 -3.12 9.71
C PHE A 256 -19.06 -4.22 10.77
N ASP A 257 -19.73 -5.36 10.52
CA ASP A 257 -19.62 -6.55 11.36
C ASP A 257 -20.00 -6.30 12.84
N GLY A 258 -20.99 -5.44 13.07
CA GLY A 258 -21.44 -5.10 14.43
C GLY A 258 -20.70 -3.93 15.08
N SER A 259 -19.66 -3.39 14.43
CA SER A 259 -18.87 -2.29 15.00
C SER A 259 -19.67 -1.01 15.16
N ILE A 260 -20.61 -0.77 14.24
CA ILE A 260 -21.52 0.36 14.23
C ILE A 260 -22.95 -0.17 14.38
N MET A 261 -23.70 0.41 15.31
CA MET A 261 -25.10 0.07 15.53
C MET A 261 -25.93 1.33 15.74
N GLY A 262 -27.18 1.31 15.31
CA GLY A 262 -28.03 2.48 15.32
C GLY A 262 -29.48 2.23 14.96
N THR A 263 -30.23 3.32 14.88
CA THR A 263 -31.64 3.35 14.48
C THR A 263 -31.90 4.43 13.45
N ASN A 264 -32.81 4.14 12.52
CA ASN A 264 -33.28 5.11 11.52
C ASN A 264 -34.24 6.10 12.16
N VAL A 265 -33.98 7.39 12.03
CA VAL A 265 -34.81 8.47 12.60
C VAL A 265 -35.69 9.12 11.54
N GLU A 266 -35.15 9.35 10.35
CA GLU A 266 -35.87 9.96 9.23
C GLU A 266 -35.35 9.35 7.94
N LEU A 267 -36.25 8.90 7.07
CA LEU A 267 -35.91 8.30 5.78
C LEU A 267 -36.81 8.92 4.71
N GLN A 268 -36.20 9.60 3.74
CA GLN A 268 -36.88 9.99 2.50
C GLN A 268 -35.99 9.58 1.33
N GLU A 269 -36.51 8.66 0.53
CA GLU A 269 -35.79 8.07 -0.60
C GLU A 269 -35.19 9.14 -1.52
N GLY A 270 -33.89 9.01 -1.79
CA GLY A 270 -33.14 9.93 -2.65
C GLY A 270 -33.06 11.38 -2.16
N LYS A 271 -33.45 11.69 -0.92
CA LYS A 271 -33.43 13.06 -0.38
C LYS A 271 -32.69 13.16 0.95
N VAL A 272 -33.04 12.32 1.92
CA VAL A 272 -32.44 12.39 3.26
C VAL A 272 -32.40 11.04 3.96
N ILE A 273 -31.30 10.79 4.66
CA ILE A 273 -31.18 9.74 5.67
C ILE A 273 -30.76 10.40 6.97
N VAL A 274 -31.52 10.18 8.04
CA VAL A 274 -31.14 10.57 9.40
C VAL A 274 -31.12 9.34 10.28
N GLN A 275 -29.98 9.13 10.94
CA GLN A 275 -29.71 7.94 11.75
C GLN A 275 -29.08 8.34 13.07
N LYS A 276 -29.46 7.65 14.15
CA LYS A 276 -28.69 7.66 15.40
C LYS A 276 -27.79 6.45 15.41
N TRP A 277 -26.49 6.61 15.61
CA TRP A 277 -25.60 5.47 15.74
C TRP A 277 -24.41 5.73 16.65
N ARG A 278 -23.78 4.64 17.08
CA ARG A 278 -22.60 4.64 17.94
C ARG A 278 -21.63 3.55 17.53
N PHE A 279 -20.36 3.73 17.89
CA PHE A 279 -19.42 2.62 17.96
C PHE A 279 -19.61 1.83 19.26
N GLY A 280 -19.33 0.53 19.23
CA GLY A 280 -19.31 -0.31 20.43
C GLY A 280 -18.24 0.10 21.46
N SER A 281 -17.21 0.85 21.04
CA SER A 281 -16.17 1.40 21.93
C SER A 281 -16.58 2.69 22.65
N TRP A 282 -17.67 3.36 22.23
CA TRP A 282 -18.14 4.58 22.88
C TRP A 282 -18.72 4.28 24.27
N PRO A 283 -18.74 5.27 25.18
CA PRO A 283 -19.42 5.13 26.46
C PRO A 283 -20.89 4.72 26.29
N ASP A 284 -21.41 3.97 27.25
CA ASP A 284 -22.76 3.42 27.16
C ASP A 284 -23.83 4.50 27.15
N GLY A 285 -24.78 4.35 26.22
CA GLY A 285 -25.85 5.34 26.01
C GLY A 285 -25.44 6.56 25.17
N VAL A 286 -24.18 6.67 24.75
CA VAL A 286 -23.72 7.75 23.87
C VAL A 286 -24.00 7.41 22.41
N TYR A 287 -24.81 8.24 21.75
CA TYR A 287 -25.14 8.14 20.33
C TYR A 287 -24.84 9.45 19.64
N SER A 288 -24.38 9.34 18.40
CA SER A 288 -24.27 10.46 17.46
C SER A 288 -25.49 10.48 16.55
N THR A 289 -25.78 11.64 15.98
CA THR A 289 -26.84 11.80 14.97
C THR A 289 -26.20 12.12 13.63
N VAL A 290 -26.37 11.25 12.63
CA VAL A 290 -25.98 11.48 11.25
C VAL A 290 -27.16 11.95 10.44
N ARG A 291 -26.94 13.00 9.65
CA ARG A 291 -27.83 13.48 8.60
C ARG A 291 -27.06 13.47 7.28
N LEU A 292 -27.56 12.73 6.31
CA LEU A 292 -27.12 12.71 4.92
C LEU A 292 -28.19 13.38 4.07
N THR A 293 -27.83 14.40 3.30
CA THR A 293 -28.72 15.00 2.30
C THR A 293 -28.16 14.76 0.91
N PHE A 294 -29.04 14.38 -0.02
CA PHE A 294 -28.70 14.12 -1.41
C PHE A 294 -29.21 15.26 -2.29
N ASP A 295 -28.29 16.05 -2.83
CA ASP A 295 -28.60 17.12 -3.78
C ASP A 295 -28.20 16.66 -5.19
N GLU A 296 -29.15 16.59 -6.12
CA GLU A 296 -28.89 16.21 -7.52
C GLU A 296 -28.97 17.46 -8.42
N PRO A 297 -27.89 18.26 -8.53
CA PRO A 297 -27.89 19.50 -9.33
C PRO A 297 -28.03 19.23 -10.83
N GLU A 298 -27.57 18.07 -11.30
CA GLU A 298 -27.64 17.59 -12.68
C GLU A 298 -28.06 16.12 -12.65
N SER A 299 -28.82 15.67 -13.63
CA SER A 299 -29.28 14.28 -13.68
C SER A 299 -28.09 13.31 -13.69
N GLY A 300 -28.09 12.35 -12.77
CA GLY A 300 -27.00 11.38 -12.62
C GLY A 300 -25.75 11.90 -11.91
N VAL A 301 -25.78 13.11 -11.34
CA VAL A 301 -24.71 13.65 -10.49
C VAL A 301 -25.30 14.06 -9.14
N THR A 302 -24.90 13.35 -8.09
CA THR A 302 -25.36 13.64 -6.72
C THR A 302 -24.24 14.19 -5.86
N ILE A 303 -24.54 15.26 -5.13
CA ILE A 303 -23.72 15.80 -4.04
C ILE A 303 -24.32 15.31 -2.73
N VAL A 304 -23.58 14.51 -1.98
CA VAL A 304 -23.94 14.07 -0.64
C VAL A 304 -23.32 15.02 0.36
N LYS A 305 -24.15 15.64 1.20
CA LYS A 305 -23.68 16.40 2.37
C LYS A 305 -23.97 15.60 3.62
N LEU A 306 -22.91 15.30 4.37
CA LEU A 306 -22.96 14.61 5.64
C LEU A 306 -22.79 15.62 6.76
N THR A 307 -23.64 15.56 7.76
CA THR A 307 -23.44 16.21 9.06
C THR A 307 -23.68 15.19 10.16
N GLN A 308 -22.66 14.92 10.97
CA GLN A 308 -22.74 14.04 12.13
C GLN A 308 -22.50 14.84 13.40
N THR A 309 -23.50 14.95 14.26
CA THR A 309 -23.43 15.69 15.53
C THR A 309 -23.32 14.73 16.71
N GLU A 310 -22.88 15.24 17.86
CA GLU A 310 -22.78 14.47 19.11
C GLU A 310 -21.81 13.27 19.00
N VAL A 311 -20.72 13.43 18.25
CA VAL A 311 -19.61 12.47 18.23
C VAL A 311 -18.76 12.72 19.46
N PRO A 312 -18.57 11.73 20.36
CA PRO A 312 -17.75 11.93 21.55
C PRO A 312 -16.28 12.17 21.15
N GLU A 313 -15.60 13.08 21.86
CA GLU A 313 -14.18 13.37 21.63
C GLU A 313 -13.29 12.20 22.05
N GLU A 314 -13.68 11.49 23.10
CA GLU A 314 -12.96 10.34 23.64
C GLU A 314 -13.87 9.09 23.68
N ASP A 315 -13.28 7.92 23.48
CA ASP A 315 -13.98 6.66 23.71
C ASP A 315 -14.00 6.28 25.20
N ARG A 316 -14.62 5.15 25.55
CA ARG A 316 -14.69 4.68 26.95
C ARG A 316 -13.32 4.36 27.57
N TYR A 317 -12.25 4.38 26.77
CA TYR A 317 -10.88 4.10 27.18
C TYR A 317 -10.00 5.37 27.24
N GLY A 318 -10.58 6.56 27.00
CA GLY A 318 -9.87 7.83 27.01
C GLY A 318 -9.07 8.11 25.72
N ASN A 319 -9.39 7.41 24.61
CA ASN A 319 -8.73 7.66 23.33
C ASN A 319 -9.42 8.80 22.58
N SER A 320 -8.71 9.90 22.36
CA SER A 320 -9.25 11.11 21.71
C SER A 320 -9.40 11.02 20.20
N THR A 321 -9.07 9.88 19.57
CA THR A 321 -9.10 9.70 18.10
C THR A 321 -10.49 9.37 17.54
N VAL A 322 -11.54 9.43 18.37
CA VAL A 322 -12.89 8.99 17.98
C VAL A 322 -13.41 9.80 16.80
N VAL A 323 -13.20 11.12 16.83
CA VAL A 323 -13.73 12.03 15.82
C VAL A 323 -13.01 11.82 14.49
N GLU A 324 -11.68 11.71 14.49
CA GLU A 324 -10.90 11.44 13.28
C GLU A 324 -11.19 10.04 12.71
N ASN A 325 -11.32 9.02 13.56
CA ASN A 325 -11.67 7.67 13.12
C ASN A 325 -13.07 7.62 12.49
N THR A 326 -14.03 8.36 13.06
CA THR A 326 -15.40 8.46 12.52
C THR A 326 -15.40 9.15 11.16
N GLU A 327 -14.68 10.27 11.02
CA GLU A 327 -14.57 10.98 9.74
C GLU A 327 -13.85 10.14 8.68
N ARG A 328 -12.73 9.49 9.03
CA ARG A 328 -11.98 8.61 8.12
C ARG A 328 -12.81 7.42 7.68
N GLY A 329 -13.62 6.84 8.58
CA GLY A 329 -14.55 5.76 8.25
C GLY A 329 -15.52 6.16 7.14
N TRP A 330 -16.14 7.35 7.25
CA TRP A 330 -16.99 7.89 6.20
C TRP A 330 -16.26 8.07 4.87
N ARG A 331 -15.09 8.72 4.89
CA ARG A 331 -14.34 9.04 3.67
C ARG A 331 -13.82 7.78 2.97
N GLU A 332 -13.15 6.89 3.68
CA GLU A 332 -12.37 5.80 3.07
C GLU A 332 -13.14 4.49 2.95
N LEU A 333 -14.01 4.18 3.93
CA LEU A 333 -14.69 2.89 3.98
C LEU A 333 -16.06 2.92 3.32
N ILE A 334 -16.68 4.11 3.21
CA ILE A 334 -18.01 4.29 2.60
C ILE A 334 -17.88 5.07 1.29
N PHE A 335 -17.56 6.36 1.36
CA PHE A 335 -17.63 7.26 0.19
C PHE A 335 -16.60 6.91 -0.88
N HIS A 336 -15.34 6.62 -0.51
CA HIS A 336 -14.33 6.21 -1.48
C HIS A 336 -14.73 4.92 -2.22
N LYS A 337 -15.28 3.94 -1.50
CA LYS A 337 -15.71 2.66 -2.09
C LYS A 337 -16.84 2.83 -3.09
N ILE A 338 -17.84 3.65 -2.75
CA ILE A 338 -18.93 4.01 -3.65
C ILE A 338 -18.38 4.76 -4.88
N ARG A 339 -17.52 5.76 -4.65
CA ARG A 339 -16.92 6.58 -5.72
C ARG A 339 -16.02 5.77 -6.65
N ALA A 340 -15.32 4.74 -6.17
CA ALA A 340 -14.45 3.91 -6.99
C ALA A 340 -15.21 3.14 -8.09
N VAL A 341 -16.50 2.86 -7.87
CA VAL A 341 -17.38 2.18 -8.84
C VAL A 341 -17.97 3.19 -9.82
N PHE A 342 -18.52 4.30 -9.32
CA PHE A 342 -19.15 5.33 -10.15
C PHE A 342 -18.15 6.31 -10.81
N GLY A 343 -16.87 6.26 -10.44
CA GLY A 343 -15.81 7.15 -10.95
C GLY A 343 -15.09 6.65 -12.21
N LYS A 344 -15.38 5.44 -12.71
CA LYS A 344 -14.68 4.82 -13.85
C LYS A 344 -15.54 4.54 -15.09
N LEU A 345 -16.84 4.80 -15.05
CA LEU A 345 -17.73 4.53 -16.18
C LEU A 345 -17.90 5.79 -17.03
N TYR A 346 -17.38 5.73 -18.26
CA TYR A 346 -17.83 6.61 -19.34
C TYR A 346 -19.33 6.41 -19.54
N VAL A 347 -20.01 7.53 -19.80
CA VAL A 347 -21.42 7.66 -20.18
C VAL A 347 -21.90 6.49 -21.02
N TYR A 348 -22.76 5.65 -20.43
CA TYR A 348 -23.84 4.99 -21.14
C TYR A 348 -25.11 5.39 -20.41
N ASP A 349 -26.13 5.80 -21.16
CA ASP A 349 -27.43 6.19 -20.63
C ASP A 349 -27.97 5.13 -19.67
N ILE A 350 -28.07 5.49 -18.39
CA ILE A 350 -28.61 4.64 -17.32
C ILE A 350 -30.10 4.96 -17.18
N GLU A 351 -30.88 4.50 -18.15
CA GLU A 351 -32.28 4.18 -17.91
C GLU A 351 -32.45 2.72 -18.32
N VAL A 352 -32.83 1.88 -17.35
CA VAL A 352 -33.03 0.43 -17.45
C VAL A 352 -31.73 -0.41 -17.33
N MET A 353 -31.19 -0.51 -16.10
CA MET A 353 -30.44 -1.71 -15.71
C MET A 353 -31.21 -2.44 -14.62
N ASN A 354 -31.50 -3.72 -14.84
CA ASN A 354 -32.21 -4.58 -13.89
C ASN A 354 -31.22 -5.24 -12.90
N GLU A 355 -31.74 -5.86 -11.83
CA GLU A 355 -30.95 -6.44 -10.73
C GLU A 355 -29.87 -7.44 -11.18
N THR A 356 -29.99 -8.00 -12.38
CA THR A 356 -29.06 -9.00 -12.93
C THR A 356 -27.78 -8.36 -13.47
N GLU A 357 -27.83 -7.15 -14.02
CA GLU A 357 -26.67 -6.48 -14.64
C GLU A 357 -25.72 -5.88 -13.60
N VAL A 358 -26.27 -5.38 -12.48
CA VAL A 358 -25.47 -4.95 -11.32
C VAL A 358 -24.68 -6.13 -10.76
N LEU A 359 -25.31 -7.32 -10.69
CA LEU A 359 -24.65 -8.53 -10.22
C LEU A 359 -23.54 -8.99 -11.16
N ILE A 360 -23.70 -8.84 -12.48
CA ILE A 360 -22.72 -9.23 -13.51
C ILE A 360 -21.49 -8.31 -13.50
N ILE A 361 -21.65 -7.00 -13.25
CA ILE A 361 -20.52 -6.08 -13.12
C ILE A 361 -19.75 -6.36 -11.82
N MET A 362 -20.45 -6.68 -10.72
CA MET A 362 -19.82 -7.05 -9.46
C MET A 362 -19.12 -8.42 -9.52
N PHE A 363 -19.65 -9.39 -10.26
CA PHE A 363 -19.00 -10.69 -10.47
C PHE A 363 -17.77 -10.63 -11.40
N ASN A 364 -17.81 -9.77 -12.43
CA ASN A 364 -16.68 -9.58 -13.36
C ASN A 364 -15.47 -8.86 -12.73
N LEU A 365 -15.66 -8.11 -11.65
CA LEU A 365 -14.56 -7.52 -10.87
C LEU A 365 -13.99 -8.51 -9.82
N SER A 366 -14.67 -9.64 -9.57
CA SER A 366 -14.28 -10.66 -8.59
C SER A 366 -13.71 -11.95 -9.21
N SER A 367 -13.72 -12.11 -10.53
CA SER A 367 -13.16 -13.29 -11.19
C SER A 367 -12.59 -12.95 -12.57
N SER A 368 -11.27 -12.99 -12.70
CA SER A 368 -10.63 -13.09 -14.02
C SER A 368 -10.54 -14.57 -14.37
N THR A 369 -11.56 -15.07 -15.06
CA THR A 369 -11.44 -16.25 -15.93
C THR A 369 -12.44 -16.12 -17.08
N SER A 370 -11.88 -16.11 -18.30
CA SER A 370 -12.54 -16.33 -19.60
C SER A 370 -13.45 -15.24 -20.18
N ILE A 371 -12.88 -14.45 -21.09
CA ILE A 371 -13.60 -13.94 -22.26
C ILE A 371 -13.37 -14.94 -23.41
N CYS A 372 -14.33 -15.85 -23.60
CA CYS A 372 -14.63 -16.49 -24.88
C CYS A 372 -16.08 -16.98 -24.81
N ALA A 373 -16.84 -16.67 -25.86
CA ALA A 373 -18.28 -16.88 -26.04
C ALA A 373 -19.18 -15.80 -25.42
N ILE A 374 -19.59 -14.84 -26.26
CA ILE A 374 -20.99 -14.47 -26.56
C ILE A 374 -20.91 -13.40 -27.66
N THR A 375 -20.97 -13.85 -28.91
CA THR A 375 -21.37 -13.04 -30.07
C THR A 375 -21.96 -14.03 -31.05
N GLY A 376 -23.27 -14.26 -30.92
CA GLY A 376 -23.95 -15.23 -31.77
C GLY A 376 -25.26 -15.71 -31.17
N LEU A 377 -26.19 -14.81 -30.90
CA LEU A 377 -27.64 -15.10 -30.92
C LEU A 377 -28.39 -13.80 -30.61
N LEU A 378 -28.82 -13.14 -31.68
CA LEU A 378 -30.10 -12.44 -31.85
C LEU A 378 -29.91 -11.43 -32.98
N LEU A 379 -30.21 -11.86 -34.21
CA LEU A 379 -30.92 -11.10 -35.25
C LEU A 379 -31.06 -12.00 -36.49
N GLY A 380 -32.31 -12.23 -36.91
CA GLY A 380 -32.61 -12.44 -38.33
C GLY A 380 -32.73 -13.88 -38.84
N SER A 381 -33.85 -14.53 -38.52
CA SER A 381 -34.48 -15.51 -39.40
C SER A 381 -34.74 -14.94 -40.81
N GLY A 382 -34.34 -15.66 -41.86
CA GLY A 382 -34.63 -15.27 -43.25
C GLY A 382 -34.26 -16.35 -44.27
N ASN A 383 -35.27 -17.11 -44.70
CA ASN A 383 -35.29 -18.07 -45.81
C ASN A 383 -34.50 -17.65 -47.06
N ARG A 384 -33.76 -18.60 -47.68
CA ARG A 384 -34.16 -19.24 -48.95
C ARG A 384 -33.15 -20.29 -49.43
N ALA A 385 -33.71 -21.42 -49.84
CA ALA A 385 -33.08 -22.47 -50.62
C ALA A 385 -32.72 -21.98 -52.04
N PHE A 386 -31.64 -22.49 -52.60
CA PHE A 386 -31.55 -22.79 -54.04
C PHE A 386 -30.58 -23.96 -54.26
N SER A 387 -31.13 -25.03 -54.82
CA SER A 387 -30.48 -26.24 -55.31
C SER A 387 -30.11 -26.11 -56.79
N VAL A 388 -28.92 -26.52 -57.20
CA VAL A 388 -28.54 -27.02 -58.56
C VAL A 388 -27.27 -27.88 -58.36
N LEU A 389 -27.34 -29.22 -58.42
CA LEU A 389 -26.93 -30.12 -59.54
C LEU A 389 -25.46 -29.89 -59.99
N GLU A 390 -24.58 -30.85 -60.30
CA GLU A 390 -24.56 -32.32 -60.35
C GLU A 390 -23.11 -32.72 -60.73
N GLY A 391 -22.75 -34.00 -60.55
CA GLY A 391 -21.58 -34.64 -61.18
C GLY A 391 -20.38 -34.77 -60.24
N GLY A 392 -19.91 -35.95 -59.84
CA GLY A 392 -19.97 -37.27 -60.45
C GLY A 392 -18.60 -37.89 -60.23
N GLY A 393 -18.47 -38.81 -59.26
CA GLY A 393 -17.24 -39.57 -59.03
C GLY A 393 -17.21 -40.80 -59.91
N VAL A 394 -16.03 -41.20 -60.38
CA VAL A 394 -15.75 -42.59 -60.82
C VAL A 394 -14.29 -42.93 -60.50
N ALA A 395 -14.13 -44.12 -59.93
CA ALA A 395 -12.88 -44.81 -59.60
C ALA A 395 -12.36 -45.67 -60.76
N GLY A 396 -11.13 -46.15 -60.64
CA GLY A 396 -10.55 -47.25 -61.43
C GLY A 396 -9.12 -46.92 -61.90
N ASP A 397 -8.16 -47.82 -61.98
CA ASP A 397 -8.09 -49.24 -61.63
C ASP A 397 -6.61 -49.69 -61.81
N GLY A 398 -6.20 -50.77 -61.14
CA GLY A 398 -5.10 -51.65 -61.60
C GLY A 398 -3.65 -51.33 -61.21
N PHE A 399 -3.00 -52.17 -60.38
CA PHE A 399 -2.27 -53.37 -60.85
C PHE A 399 -1.54 -54.12 -59.70
N GLN A 400 -1.44 -55.45 -59.82
CA GLN A 400 -0.95 -56.44 -58.84
C GLN A 400 0.57 -56.74 -58.91
N LYS A 401 1.24 -56.72 -57.74
CA LYS A 401 2.13 -57.73 -57.06
C LYS A 401 3.40 -58.40 -57.74
N PRO A 402 4.34 -59.03 -56.97
CA PRO A 402 5.82 -58.79 -56.94
C PRO A 402 6.66 -60.06 -57.37
N PRO A 403 8.03 -60.23 -57.25
CA PRO A 403 8.86 -60.19 -56.01
C PRO A 403 10.38 -59.77 -56.10
N GLN A 404 10.97 -59.64 -54.91
CA GLN A 404 12.37 -59.61 -54.42
C GLN A 404 13.60 -59.85 -55.36
N LYS A 405 14.65 -59.02 -55.22
CA LYS A 405 15.97 -59.28 -54.56
C LYS A 405 17.06 -58.26 -55.00
N GLY A 406 17.85 -57.74 -54.06
CA GLY A 406 19.20 -57.18 -54.34
C GLY A 406 19.59 -55.89 -53.58
N CYS A 407 20.20 -56.04 -52.41
CA CYS A 407 20.97 -54.98 -51.69
C CYS A 407 22.32 -54.72 -52.42
N PRO A 408 23.06 -53.60 -52.24
CA PRO A 408 23.56 -53.17 -50.92
C PRO A 408 23.65 -51.66 -50.64
N THR A 409 23.93 -51.39 -49.36
CA THR A 409 24.15 -50.14 -48.63
C THR A 409 25.28 -49.23 -49.15
N PRO A 410 25.21 -47.91 -48.90
CA PRO A 410 26.22 -46.95 -49.32
C PRO A 410 27.36 -46.85 -48.30
N THR A 411 28.59 -47.05 -48.74
CA THR A 411 29.78 -46.75 -47.96
C THR A 411 30.70 -45.84 -48.77
N ALA A 412 31.23 -44.82 -48.10
CA ALA A 412 32.39 -43.99 -48.46
C ALA A 412 32.08 -42.56 -48.94
N THR A 413 31.74 -41.70 -47.99
CA THR A 413 32.53 -40.46 -47.81
C THR A 413 32.82 -40.27 -46.32
N ILE A 414 34.07 -39.90 -46.02
CA ILE A 414 34.60 -39.44 -44.74
C ILE A 414 35.04 -40.52 -43.75
N ARG A 415 35.99 -41.34 -44.23
CA ARG A 415 37.16 -41.78 -43.46
C ARG A 415 38.00 -40.56 -43.07
N ARG A 416 37.76 -39.99 -41.89
CA ARG A 416 38.77 -39.27 -41.09
C ARG A 416 38.21 -39.18 -39.68
N TRP A 417 38.97 -39.60 -38.67
CA TRP A 417 38.72 -39.39 -37.23
C TRP A 417 38.08 -40.49 -36.36
N ARG A 418 38.26 -41.79 -36.65
CA ARG A 418 38.22 -42.80 -35.58
C ARG A 418 39.31 -43.88 -35.72
N ARG A 419 40.13 -43.97 -34.66
CA ARG A 419 41.07 -45.03 -34.26
C ARG A 419 42.56 -44.87 -34.64
N ARG A 420 43.22 -43.98 -33.90
CA ARG A 420 44.46 -44.32 -33.18
C ARG A 420 44.16 -44.08 -31.70
N LEU A 421 43.62 -45.10 -31.00
CA LEU A 421 44.37 -45.97 -30.07
C LEU A 421 45.05 -45.13 -28.98
N ARG A 422 44.42 -45.04 -27.79
CA ARG A 422 44.71 -45.92 -26.64
C ARG A 422 46.20 -45.89 -26.29
N LEU A 423 46.57 -45.00 -25.36
CA LEU A 423 47.42 -45.24 -24.18
C LEU A 423 47.76 -43.90 -23.53
N GLY A 424 47.39 -43.74 -22.26
CA GLY A 424 47.89 -42.70 -21.36
C GLY A 424 47.04 -41.45 -21.20
N PHE A 425 46.02 -41.48 -20.32
CA PHE A 425 45.76 -40.37 -19.40
C PHE A 425 44.97 -40.89 -18.19
N ARG A 426 45.51 -40.61 -17.00
CA ARG A 426 44.94 -40.95 -15.68
C ARG A 426 43.53 -40.37 -15.50
N ALA A 427 42.72 -41.08 -14.70
CA ALA A 427 41.34 -40.80 -14.36
C ALA A 427 41.08 -39.32 -13.99
N ARG A 428 40.09 -38.73 -14.64
CA ARG A 428 39.25 -37.66 -14.08
C ARG A 428 37.81 -38.16 -14.13
N ALA A 429 37.13 -38.05 -12.99
CA ALA A 429 35.76 -38.48 -12.79
C ALA A 429 34.84 -37.92 -13.89
N ALA A 430 33.90 -38.73 -14.35
CA ALA A 430 32.85 -38.30 -15.26
C ALA A 430 32.03 -37.17 -14.60
N PRO A 431 31.59 -36.14 -15.36
CA PRO A 431 30.66 -35.16 -14.82
C PRO A 431 29.34 -35.85 -14.46
N ASP A 432 28.88 -35.55 -13.25
CA ASP A 432 27.63 -36.01 -12.66
C ASP A 432 26.44 -35.89 -13.63
N HIS A 433 25.52 -36.85 -13.53
CA HIS A 433 24.19 -36.78 -14.12
C HIS A 433 23.50 -35.44 -13.78
N PRO A 434 22.62 -34.91 -14.66
CA PRO A 434 21.82 -33.73 -14.33
C PRO A 434 21.01 -34.05 -13.06
N ARG A 435 21.32 -33.36 -11.96
CA ARG A 435 20.53 -33.41 -10.72
C ARG A 435 19.09 -33.09 -11.09
N ARG A 436 18.16 -34.00 -10.81
CA ARG A 436 16.72 -33.71 -10.84
C ARG A 436 16.50 -32.43 -10.02
N LEU A 437 15.84 -31.43 -10.60
CA LEU A 437 15.27 -30.33 -9.81
C LEU A 437 14.35 -30.97 -8.77
N GLY A 438 14.72 -30.89 -7.48
CA GLY A 438 13.81 -31.25 -6.40
C GLY A 438 12.64 -30.29 -6.48
N THR A 439 11.43 -30.79 -6.76
CA THR A 439 10.18 -30.00 -6.78
C THR A 439 9.21 -30.49 -5.71
N ALA A 440 9.73 -31.18 -4.70
CA ALA A 440 8.96 -31.67 -3.56
C ALA A 440 8.64 -30.51 -2.61
N LEU A 441 7.49 -30.57 -1.94
CA LEU A 441 7.18 -29.65 -0.84
C LEU A 441 8.23 -29.78 0.27
N LEU A 442 8.64 -28.66 0.83
CA LEU A 442 9.50 -28.68 2.01
C LEU A 442 8.67 -29.10 3.24
N PRO A 443 9.22 -29.94 4.12
CA PRO A 443 8.51 -30.39 5.32
C PRO A 443 8.36 -29.24 6.32
N ARG A 444 7.36 -29.30 7.21
CA ARG A 444 7.07 -28.24 8.19
C ARG A 444 8.29 -27.88 9.04
N GLU A 445 9.07 -28.88 9.41
CA GLU A 445 10.26 -28.78 10.27
C GLU A 445 11.34 -27.91 9.63
N PHE A 446 11.37 -27.79 8.31
CA PHE A 446 12.30 -26.92 7.59
C PHE A 446 12.16 -25.45 8.04
N PHE A 447 10.94 -25.02 8.34
CA PHE A 447 10.61 -23.63 8.66
C PHE A 447 10.67 -23.33 10.17
N GLN A 448 10.72 -24.36 11.02
CA GLN A 448 10.70 -24.22 12.48
C GLN A 448 12.10 -24.04 13.07
N VAL A 449 12.85 -23.08 12.50
CA VAL A 449 14.18 -22.67 12.94
C VAL A 449 14.22 -21.14 13.08
N ASP A 450 15.26 -20.61 13.71
CA ASP A 450 15.43 -19.15 13.84
C ASP A 450 15.42 -18.46 12.46
N ALA A 451 14.89 -17.24 12.38
CA ALA A 451 14.81 -16.51 11.12
C ALA A 451 16.17 -16.31 10.44
N LEU A 452 17.27 -16.18 11.19
CA LEU A 452 18.62 -16.09 10.63
C LEU A 452 19.14 -17.41 10.08
N ASP A 453 18.64 -18.54 10.59
CA ASP A 453 18.93 -19.86 10.03
C ASP A 453 18.03 -20.18 8.84
N LEU A 454 16.77 -19.73 8.86
CA LEU A 454 15.80 -19.98 7.80
C LEU A 454 16.11 -19.16 6.54
N ALA A 455 16.50 -17.89 6.70
CA ALA A 455 16.77 -17.00 5.58
C ALA A 455 17.77 -17.57 4.55
N PRO A 456 18.98 -18.00 4.91
CA PRO A 456 19.91 -18.59 3.96
C PRO A 456 19.38 -19.91 3.35
N ARG A 457 18.62 -20.72 4.12
CA ARG A 457 18.04 -21.99 3.63
C ARG A 457 16.99 -21.78 2.55
N LEU A 458 16.25 -20.66 2.60
CA LEU A 458 15.24 -20.30 1.61
C LEU A 458 15.85 -19.86 0.28
N LEU A 459 17.12 -19.45 0.23
CA LEU A 459 17.76 -19.11 -1.03
C LEU A 459 17.81 -20.32 -1.95
N GLY A 460 17.41 -20.11 -3.20
CA GLY A 460 17.40 -21.15 -4.22
C GLY A 460 16.16 -22.05 -4.22
N LYS A 461 15.36 -22.02 -3.15
CA LYS A 461 14.05 -22.70 -3.08
C LYS A 461 13.03 -22.04 -4.01
N LEU A 462 11.97 -22.77 -4.33
CA LEU A 462 10.98 -22.36 -5.33
C LEU A 462 9.67 -21.93 -4.66
N LEU A 463 9.19 -20.74 -4.99
CA LEU A 463 7.82 -20.31 -4.72
C LEU A 463 6.94 -20.66 -5.91
N ARG A 464 5.88 -21.42 -5.69
CA ARG A 464 4.90 -21.77 -6.72
C ARG A 464 3.54 -21.22 -6.37
N ARG A 465 2.90 -20.57 -7.35
CA ARG A 465 1.48 -20.23 -7.33
C ARG A 465 0.90 -20.46 -8.72
N ASP A 466 -0.05 -21.38 -8.80
CA ASP A 466 -0.61 -21.85 -10.07
C ASP A 466 0.53 -22.28 -11.03
N ASP A 467 0.55 -21.74 -12.25
CA ASP A 467 1.61 -21.97 -13.24
C ASP A 467 2.87 -21.12 -13.03
N VAL A 468 2.86 -20.15 -12.10
CA VAL A 468 4.01 -19.29 -11.83
C VAL A 468 4.95 -19.97 -10.85
N VAL A 469 6.20 -20.17 -11.27
CA VAL A 469 7.28 -20.70 -10.43
C VAL A 469 8.42 -19.69 -10.39
N LEU A 470 8.82 -19.30 -9.19
CA LEU A 470 9.86 -18.32 -8.91
C LEU A 470 10.95 -18.93 -8.04
N ARG A 471 12.23 -18.74 -8.39
CA ARG A 471 13.36 -19.11 -7.52
C ARG A 471 13.68 -17.95 -6.60
N ILE A 472 13.69 -18.17 -5.29
CA ILE A 472 14.04 -17.14 -4.30
C ILE A 472 15.51 -16.78 -4.45
N THR A 473 15.82 -15.51 -4.70
CA THR A 473 17.19 -15.02 -4.92
C THR A 473 17.69 -14.10 -3.82
N GLU A 474 16.80 -13.55 -3.01
CA GLU A 474 17.14 -12.61 -1.95
C GLU A 474 16.06 -12.58 -0.87
N VAL A 475 16.50 -12.51 0.39
CA VAL A 475 15.62 -12.48 1.56
C VAL A 475 16.19 -11.60 2.67
N GLU A 476 15.34 -11.23 3.63
CA GLU A 476 15.74 -10.56 4.88
C GLU A 476 15.13 -11.25 6.11
N ALA A 477 15.93 -11.42 7.15
CA ALA A 477 15.49 -11.99 8.41
C ALA A 477 15.01 -10.92 9.41
N TYR A 478 13.93 -11.22 10.13
CA TYR A 478 13.36 -10.41 11.20
C TYR A 478 13.08 -11.29 12.42
N ARG A 479 13.52 -10.83 13.61
CA ARG A 479 13.49 -11.59 14.87
C ARG A 479 12.66 -10.85 15.94
N PRO A 480 12.32 -11.47 17.08
CA PRO A 480 11.47 -10.81 18.09
C PRO A 480 12.13 -9.61 18.78
N ASN A 481 13.45 -9.67 19.01
CA ASN A 481 14.23 -8.59 19.63
C ASN A 481 14.63 -7.48 18.65
N ASP A 482 14.25 -7.62 17.38
CA ASP A 482 14.62 -6.71 16.31
C ASP A 482 13.68 -5.49 16.26
N THR A 483 14.25 -4.31 16.38
CA THR A 483 13.51 -3.04 16.32
C THR A 483 12.99 -2.71 14.93
N ALA A 484 13.37 -3.48 13.89
CA ALA A 484 12.75 -3.43 12.58
C ALA A 484 11.56 -4.40 12.42
N CYS A 485 11.44 -5.42 13.28
CA CYS A 485 10.45 -6.50 13.16
C CYS A 485 9.06 -6.07 13.66
N HIS A 486 8.00 -6.52 12.97
CA HIS A 486 6.62 -6.33 13.44
C HIS A 486 6.29 -7.13 14.71
N GLY A 487 6.96 -8.25 14.93
CA GLY A 487 6.78 -9.08 16.13
C GLY A 487 7.17 -8.37 17.44
N ARG A 488 7.98 -7.30 17.39
CA ARG A 488 8.38 -6.56 18.60
C ARG A 488 7.23 -5.91 19.36
N PHE A 489 6.10 -5.66 18.67
CA PHE A 489 4.93 -4.99 19.24
C PHE A 489 3.92 -5.98 19.85
N GLY A 490 4.22 -7.27 19.85
CA GLY A 490 3.31 -8.30 20.34
C GLY A 490 2.18 -8.63 19.35
N ILE A 491 1.22 -9.41 19.84
CA ILE A 491 0.12 -9.97 19.03
C ILE A 491 -0.99 -8.94 18.89
N THR A 492 -1.29 -8.58 17.65
CA THR A 492 -2.44 -7.78 17.21
C THR A 492 -3.16 -8.53 16.09
N ALA A 493 -4.34 -8.10 15.65
CA ALA A 493 -4.99 -8.71 14.49
C ALA A 493 -4.09 -8.72 13.23
N ARG A 494 -3.28 -7.66 13.05
CA ARG A 494 -2.33 -7.53 11.93
C ARG A 494 -1.10 -8.41 12.09
N THR A 495 -0.56 -8.53 13.30
CA THR A 495 0.69 -9.25 13.56
C THR A 495 0.46 -10.71 13.95
N ALA A 496 -0.77 -11.12 14.30
CA ALA A 496 -1.10 -12.49 14.71
C ALA A 496 -0.53 -13.58 13.78
N PRO A 497 -0.55 -13.43 12.43
CA PRO A 497 0.05 -14.43 11.56
C PRO A 497 1.57 -14.62 11.77
N VAL A 498 2.33 -13.57 12.12
CA VAL A 498 3.79 -13.67 12.37
C VAL A 498 4.12 -14.48 13.64
N PHE A 499 3.15 -14.62 14.55
CA PHE A 499 3.23 -15.48 15.73
C PHE A 499 2.65 -16.88 15.49
N GLY A 500 2.17 -17.16 14.28
CA GLY A 500 1.66 -18.46 13.87
C GLY A 500 2.75 -19.53 13.74
N PRO A 501 2.41 -20.71 13.20
CA PRO A 501 3.40 -21.77 13.04
C PRO A 501 4.41 -21.43 11.93
N GLY A 502 5.69 -21.77 12.13
CA GLY A 502 6.70 -21.71 11.08
C GLY A 502 6.24 -22.37 9.77
N GLY A 503 6.53 -21.72 8.66
CA GLY A 503 6.12 -22.18 7.32
C GLY A 503 4.76 -21.67 6.86
N HIS A 504 4.16 -20.71 7.57
CA HIS A 504 2.99 -19.98 7.09
C HIS A 504 3.42 -18.69 6.37
N ALA A 505 2.61 -18.25 5.41
CA ALA A 505 2.78 -16.95 4.78
C ALA A 505 2.33 -15.85 5.74
N TYR A 506 3.15 -14.82 5.93
CA TYR A 506 2.75 -13.57 6.55
C TYR A 506 2.72 -12.49 5.46
N VAL A 507 1.50 -12.12 5.07
CA VAL A 507 1.24 -11.17 3.98
C VAL A 507 0.61 -9.91 4.54
N TYR A 508 1.22 -8.75 4.30
CA TYR A 508 0.70 -7.48 4.78
C TYR A 508 0.87 -6.37 3.74
N LEU A 509 0.09 -5.30 3.88
CA LEU A 509 0.19 -4.10 3.06
C LEU A 509 1.19 -3.13 3.70
N CYS A 510 2.23 -2.79 2.96
CA CYS A 510 3.29 -1.85 3.33
C CYS A 510 3.00 -0.52 2.63
N TYR A 511 3.02 0.57 3.40
CA TYR A 511 2.73 1.93 2.93
C TYR A 511 1.41 2.06 2.16
N GLY A 512 0.40 1.21 2.42
CA GLY A 512 -0.88 1.23 1.71
C GLY A 512 -0.83 0.82 0.22
N LEU A 513 0.36 0.63 -0.37
CA LEU A 513 0.54 0.41 -1.81
C LEU A 513 1.12 -0.97 -2.16
N HIS A 514 2.02 -1.51 -1.34
CA HIS A 514 2.80 -2.69 -1.69
C HIS A 514 2.57 -3.85 -0.75
N THR A 515 2.04 -4.96 -1.29
CA THR A 515 1.87 -6.19 -0.51
C THR A 515 3.21 -6.90 -0.36
N MET A 516 3.60 -7.24 0.87
CA MET A 516 4.86 -7.92 1.19
C MET A 516 4.59 -9.37 1.59
N LEU A 517 5.38 -10.31 1.08
CA LEU A 517 5.31 -11.73 1.41
C LEU A 517 6.47 -12.13 2.32
N ASN A 518 6.13 -12.67 3.49
CA ASN A 518 7.10 -13.21 4.44
C ASN A 518 6.78 -14.69 4.71
N VAL A 519 7.79 -15.46 5.09
CA VAL A 519 7.68 -16.82 5.59
C VAL A 519 7.88 -16.79 7.10
N VAL A 520 6.87 -17.17 7.86
CA VAL A 520 6.95 -17.26 9.32
C VAL A 520 8.02 -18.28 9.70
N ALA A 521 8.87 -17.91 10.65
CA ALA A 521 9.96 -18.72 11.16
C ALA A 521 9.68 -19.17 12.59
N ASP A 522 10.47 -20.12 13.08
CA ASP A 522 10.46 -20.59 14.46
C ASP A 522 9.14 -21.28 14.87
N LYS A 523 9.01 -21.58 16.16
CA LYS A 523 7.80 -22.11 16.79
C LYS A 523 6.74 -21.03 16.98
N VAL A 524 5.51 -21.49 17.15
CA VAL A 524 4.35 -20.65 17.46
C VAL A 524 4.65 -19.75 18.67
N GLY A 525 4.27 -18.48 18.58
CA GLY A 525 4.38 -17.50 19.66
C GLY A 525 5.71 -16.71 19.68
N VAL A 526 6.67 -17.01 18.81
CA VAL A 526 7.95 -16.28 18.78
C VAL A 526 7.83 -14.92 18.09
N GLY A 527 7.16 -14.85 16.94
CA GLY A 527 7.01 -13.59 16.21
C GLY A 527 8.22 -13.27 15.31
N ALA A 528 8.67 -14.24 14.53
CA ALA A 528 9.82 -14.11 13.63
C ALA A 528 9.44 -14.50 12.19
N ALA A 529 10.07 -13.88 11.20
CA ALA A 529 9.78 -14.18 9.79
C ALA A 529 10.94 -13.80 8.87
N VAL A 530 10.89 -14.33 7.65
CA VAL A 530 11.81 -14.02 6.56
C VAL A 530 11.04 -13.36 5.42
N LEU A 531 11.39 -12.12 5.08
CA LEU A 531 10.83 -11.40 3.92
C LEU A 531 11.41 -11.96 2.63
N ILE A 532 10.55 -12.27 1.66
CA ILE A 532 10.96 -12.59 0.29
C ILE A 532 11.16 -11.29 -0.48
N ARG A 533 12.41 -10.97 -0.83
CA ARG A 533 12.75 -9.69 -1.46
C ARG A 533 12.84 -9.73 -2.97
N SER A 534 13.44 -10.78 -3.51
CA SER A 534 13.53 -10.92 -4.95
C SER A 534 13.55 -12.36 -5.37
N CYS A 535 13.14 -12.59 -6.60
CA CYS A 535 13.14 -13.90 -7.22
C CYS A 535 13.63 -13.84 -8.67
N ALA A 536 14.06 -14.98 -9.20
CA ALA A 536 14.22 -15.23 -10.62
C ALA A 536 13.01 -16.00 -11.17
N PRO A 537 12.52 -15.70 -12.38
CA PRO A 537 11.44 -16.48 -12.99
C PRO A 537 11.96 -17.85 -13.42
N VAL A 538 11.20 -18.90 -13.13
CA VAL A 538 11.46 -20.28 -13.58
C VAL A 538 10.39 -20.75 -14.55
N ASN A 539 9.12 -20.44 -14.27
CA ASN A 539 7.98 -20.75 -15.14
C ASN A 539 6.89 -19.66 -15.03
N GLY A 540 6.05 -19.55 -16.07
CA GLY A 540 4.89 -18.65 -16.08
C GLY A 540 5.24 -17.19 -16.37
N LEU A 541 6.24 -16.94 -17.23
CA LEU A 541 6.72 -15.59 -17.54
C LEU A 541 5.61 -14.69 -18.13
N GLU A 542 4.76 -15.22 -18.99
CA GLU A 542 3.65 -14.47 -19.59
C GLU A 542 2.66 -13.99 -18.51
N VAL A 543 2.34 -14.86 -17.56
CA VAL A 543 1.46 -14.55 -16.42
C VAL A 543 2.11 -13.50 -15.51
N ILE A 544 3.42 -13.62 -15.26
CA ILE A 544 4.19 -12.61 -14.52
C ILE A 544 4.10 -11.26 -15.25
N GLN A 545 4.38 -11.20 -16.55
CA GLN A 545 4.35 -9.97 -17.34
C GLN A 545 2.96 -9.33 -17.35
N GLN A 546 1.90 -10.13 -17.45
CA GLN A 546 0.51 -9.67 -17.38
C GLN A 546 0.19 -9.05 -16.01
N ARG A 547 0.46 -9.78 -14.91
CA ARG A 547 0.21 -9.29 -13.55
C ARG A 547 1.05 -8.05 -13.21
N ARG A 548 2.25 -7.94 -13.79
CA ARG A 548 3.16 -6.81 -13.65
C ARG A 548 2.85 -5.63 -14.57
N GLY A 549 2.02 -5.81 -15.59
CA GLY A 549 1.76 -4.81 -16.63
C GLY A 549 3.00 -4.42 -17.45
N GLN A 550 3.99 -5.32 -17.56
CA GLN A 550 5.29 -5.03 -18.18
C GLN A 550 5.74 -6.20 -19.06
N LYS A 551 5.90 -5.98 -20.37
CA LYS A 551 6.43 -6.96 -21.32
C LYS A 551 7.96 -6.90 -21.39
N THR A 552 8.64 -7.47 -20.40
CA THR A 552 10.10 -7.55 -20.35
C THR A 552 10.55 -8.82 -19.65
N GLU A 553 11.79 -9.22 -19.83
CA GLU A 553 12.41 -10.35 -19.11
C GLU A 553 13.50 -9.87 -18.15
N LYS A 554 13.65 -8.54 -18.01
CA LYS A 554 14.69 -7.93 -17.19
C LYS A 554 14.39 -8.11 -15.69
N PRO A 555 15.42 -8.03 -14.83
CA PRO A 555 15.29 -8.10 -13.37
C PRO A 555 14.20 -7.22 -12.75
N VAL A 556 13.84 -6.12 -13.41
CA VAL A 556 12.80 -5.19 -12.98
C VAL A 556 11.46 -5.86 -12.64
N LEU A 557 11.14 -7.03 -13.21
CA LEU A 557 9.91 -7.77 -12.91
C LEU A 557 9.83 -8.31 -11.48
N LEU A 558 10.97 -8.73 -10.90
CA LEU A 558 11.00 -9.53 -9.66
C LEU A 558 12.07 -9.06 -8.67
N ALA A 559 12.91 -8.09 -9.03
CA ALA A 559 13.87 -7.44 -8.14
C ALA A 559 13.17 -6.39 -7.26
N GLY A 560 12.51 -6.86 -6.20
CA GLY A 560 11.86 -6.04 -5.17
C GLY A 560 10.68 -6.78 -4.49
N PRO A 561 10.47 -6.61 -3.17
CA PRO A 561 9.56 -7.45 -2.40
C PRO A 561 8.10 -7.32 -2.85
N GLY A 562 7.62 -6.07 -3.01
CA GLY A 562 6.28 -5.81 -3.57
C GLY A 562 6.13 -6.33 -5.01
N LYS A 563 7.24 -6.51 -5.72
CA LYS A 563 7.21 -6.99 -7.10
C LYS A 563 6.99 -8.49 -7.21
N VAL A 564 7.64 -9.24 -6.34
CA VAL A 564 7.42 -10.69 -6.18
C VAL A 564 5.94 -10.96 -5.90
N THR A 565 5.35 -10.23 -4.96
CA THR A 565 3.94 -10.39 -4.57
C THR A 565 2.98 -10.08 -5.73
N GLN A 566 3.24 -9.01 -6.49
CA GLN A 566 2.46 -8.67 -7.69
C GLN A 566 2.61 -9.73 -8.79
N ALA A 567 3.82 -10.22 -9.05
CA ALA A 567 4.07 -11.28 -10.03
C ALA A 567 3.37 -12.60 -9.66
N LEU A 568 3.36 -12.92 -8.36
CA LEU A 568 2.58 -14.04 -7.83
C LEU A 568 1.09 -13.75 -7.79
N GLY A 569 0.63 -12.49 -7.87
CA GLY A 569 -0.78 -12.09 -7.83
C GLY A 569 -1.42 -12.20 -6.44
N LEU A 570 -0.62 -12.07 -5.37
CA LEU A 570 -1.07 -12.26 -4.00
C LEU A 570 -1.72 -11.00 -3.43
N SER A 571 -2.72 -11.20 -2.58
CA SER A 571 -3.34 -10.18 -1.71
C SER A 571 -3.11 -10.54 -0.24
N THR A 572 -3.51 -9.67 0.69
CA THR A 572 -3.42 -9.93 2.14
C THR A 572 -4.27 -11.13 2.60
N ALA A 573 -5.22 -11.59 1.78
CA ALA A 573 -6.01 -12.80 2.04
C ALA A 573 -5.16 -14.09 2.10
N TRP A 574 -3.93 -14.06 1.56
CA TRP A 574 -2.98 -15.16 1.65
C TRP A 574 -2.19 -15.18 2.96
N SER A 575 -2.41 -14.22 3.86
CA SER A 575 -1.80 -14.25 5.19
C SER A 575 -2.34 -15.43 5.99
N ASN A 576 -1.46 -16.04 6.79
CA ASN A 576 -1.71 -17.30 7.52
C ASN A 576 -1.93 -18.54 6.63
N HIS A 577 -1.55 -18.51 5.34
CA HIS A 577 -1.60 -19.69 4.48
C HIS A 577 -0.41 -20.64 4.71
N PRO A 578 -0.60 -21.96 4.91
CA PRO A 578 0.51 -22.91 5.06
C PRO A 578 1.24 -23.16 3.74
N LEU A 579 2.56 -22.96 3.71
CA LEU A 579 3.40 -23.05 2.50
C LEU A 579 3.95 -24.46 2.23
N TYR A 580 3.79 -25.38 3.18
CA TYR A 580 4.30 -26.77 3.12
C TYR A 580 3.22 -27.80 2.77
N THR A 581 2.02 -27.34 2.43
CA THR A 581 0.90 -28.19 1.99
C THR A 581 0.38 -27.69 0.64
N PRO A 582 -0.15 -28.58 -0.22
CA PRO A 582 -0.83 -28.12 -1.44
C PRO A 582 -1.98 -27.18 -1.09
N GLY A 583 -2.05 -26.02 -1.73
CA GLY A 583 -3.02 -24.98 -1.35
C GLY A 583 -3.07 -23.74 -2.26
N GLY A 584 -2.27 -23.71 -3.33
CA GLY A 584 -2.22 -22.61 -4.29
C GLY A 584 -1.08 -21.62 -4.04
N LEU A 585 -0.41 -21.67 -2.89
CA LEU A 585 0.88 -21.01 -2.68
C LEU A 585 1.80 -21.93 -1.87
N GLU A 586 2.87 -22.41 -2.50
CA GLU A 586 3.77 -23.37 -1.87
C GLU A 586 5.24 -22.99 -1.97
N VAL A 587 6.04 -23.45 -1.00
CA VAL A 587 7.50 -23.46 -1.07
C VAL A 587 7.96 -24.89 -1.34
N LEU A 588 8.59 -25.07 -2.50
CA LEU A 588 9.17 -26.33 -2.93
C LEU A 588 10.68 -26.30 -2.72
N ASP A 589 11.26 -27.49 -2.65
CA ASP A 589 12.69 -27.67 -2.72
C ASP A 589 13.26 -27.04 -4.01
N GLY A 590 14.56 -26.80 -4.02
CA GLY A 590 15.22 -26.14 -5.12
C GLY A 590 16.74 -26.19 -5.02
N PRO A 591 17.46 -25.82 -6.08
CA PRO A 591 18.90 -25.92 -6.11
C PRO A 591 19.54 -24.98 -5.09
N GLU A 592 20.36 -25.56 -4.22
CA GLU A 592 21.18 -24.80 -3.25
C GLU A 592 22.11 -23.81 -3.97
N PRO A 593 22.28 -22.59 -3.44
CA PRO A 593 23.20 -21.62 -4.02
C PRO A 593 24.67 -21.99 -3.74
N ASP A 594 25.53 -21.89 -4.76
CA ASP A 594 26.97 -22.15 -4.59
C ASP A 594 27.67 -21.09 -3.73
N HIS A 595 27.22 -19.83 -3.86
CA HIS A 595 27.78 -18.68 -3.17
C HIS A 595 26.68 -17.73 -2.71
N MET A 596 26.83 -17.18 -1.51
CA MET A 596 25.89 -16.27 -0.88
C MET A 596 26.56 -14.93 -0.56
N LEU A 597 25.79 -13.87 -0.68
CA LEU A 597 26.12 -12.54 -0.20
C LEU A 597 25.29 -12.20 1.04
N ILE A 598 25.86 -11.41 1.92
CA ILE A 598 25.31 -11.00 3.21
C ILE A 598 25.50 -9.49 3.39
N GLY A 599 24.54 -8.80 3.98
CA GLY A 599 24.63 -7.36 4.23
C GLY A 599 23.46 -6.81 5.03
N PRO A 600 23.42 -5.48 5.24
CA PRO A 600 22.34 -4.82 5.95
C PRO A 600 21.04 -4.87 5.15
N ARG A 601 19.94 -4.83 5.88
CA ARG A 601 18.57 -4.83 5.34
C ARG A 601 18.21 -3.46 4.77
N VAL A 602 17.23 -3.43 3.88
CA VAL A 602 16.83 -2.22 3.13
C VAL A 602 15.54 -1.63 3.69
N GLY A 603 15.48 -0.31 3.82
CA GLY A 603 14.26 0.41 4.21
C GLY A 603 13.92 0.27 5.70
N ILE A 604 14.95 0.14 6.56
CA ILE A 604 14.77 -0.02 8.00
C ILE A 604 15.50 1.07 8.80
N ASN A 605 15.75 2.24 8.21
CA ASN A 605 16.54 3.32 8.84
C ASN A 605 15.94 3.84 10.16
N TYR A 606 14.63 3.60 10.38
CA TYR A 606 13.93 3.88 11.63
C TYR A 606 14.33 2.95 12.79
N ALA A 607 14.96 1.80 12.51
CA ALA A 607 15.36 0.83 13.51
C ALA A 607 16.57 1.32 14.32
N SER A 608 16.90 0.61 15.40
CA SER A 608 18.09 0.92 16.19
C SER A 608 19.36 0.75 15.34
N PRO A 609 20.43 1.55 15.57
CA PRO A 609 21.65 1.50 14.77
C PRO A 609 22.26 0.10 14.63
N GLU A 610 22.16 -0.71 15.69
CA GLU A 610 22.56 -2.12 15.69
C GLU A 610 21.78 -2.94 14.65
N HIS A 611 20.46 -2.81 14.59
CA HIS A 611 19.61 -3.56 13.67
C HIS A 611 19.64 -3.03 12.24
N VAL A 612 19.93 -1.74 12.05
CA VAL A 612 20.16 -1.14 10.72
C VAL A 612 21.42 -1.70 10.09
N THR A 613 22.50 -1.83 10.86
CA THR A 613 23.79 -2.35 10.37
C THR A 613 23.90 -3.87 10.41
N ALA A 614 22.98 -4.54 11.11
CA ALA A 614 22.94 -5.99 11.23
C ALA A 614 22.90 -6.69 9.86
N PRO A 615 23.80 -7.66 9.60
CA PRO A 615 23.96 -8.28 8.30
C PRO A 615 22.91 -9.39 8.06
N TRP A 616 21.64 -9.02 8.08
CA TRP A 616 20.48 -9.94 8.06
C TRP A 616 19.74 -9.97 6.73
N ARG A 617 20.38 -9.47 5.67
CA ARG A 617 19.95 -9.61 4.27
C ARG A 617 20.85 -10.60 3.56
N PHE A 618 20.25 -11.56 2.86
CA PHE A 618 20.96 -12.66 2.20
C PHE A 618 20.56 -12.72 0.73
N ALA A 619 21.52 -12.98 -0.16
CA ALA A 619 21.27 -13.07 -1.60
C ALA A 619 22.17 -14.11 -2.29
N ILE A 620 21.70 -14.68 -3.41
CA ILE A 620 22.50 -15.58 -4.25
C ILE A 620 23.53 -14.75 -5.03
N ALA A 621 24.83 -15.01 -4.83
CA ALA A 621 25.89 -14.27 -5.49
C ALA A 621 25.82 -14.44 -7.02
N GLY A 622 26.11 -13.36 -7.76
CA GLY A 622 26.06 -13.34 -9.23
C GLY A 622 24.65 -13.33 -9.83
N SER A 623 23.58 -13.42 -9.02
CA SER A 623 22.21 -13.34 -9.54
C SER A 623 21.91 -11.93 -10.09
N PRO A 624 21.41 -11.80 -11.34
CA PRO A 624 20.99 -10.51 -11.86
C PRO A 624 19.72 -9.99 -11.16
N TRP A 625 18.98 -10.88 -10.49
CA TRP A 625 17.67 -10.63 -9.87
C TRP A 625 17.72 -10.01 -8.48
N ILE A 626 18.91 -9.76 -7.91
CA ILE A 626 19.05 -9.07 -6.63
C ILE A 626 18.50 -7.64 -6.73
N SER A 627 17.73 -7.22 -5.71
CA SER A 627 17.20 -5.87 -5.59
C SER A 627 18.27 -4.83 -5.22
N THR A 628 17.99 -3.55 -5.47
CA THR A 628 18.88 -2.44 -5.09
C THR A 628 18.74 -2.11 -3.59
N PRO A 629 19.81 -1.62 -2.93
CA PRO A 629 21.19 -1.49 -3.42
C PRO A 629 21.95 -2.83 -3.36
N LYS A 630 22.78 -3.12 -4.36
CA LYS A 630 23.64 -4.33 -4.40
C LYS A 630 24.99 -4.12 -3.70
N SER A 631 25.46 -2.88 -3.63
CA SER A 631 26.76 -2.49 -3.07
C SER A 631 26.90 -2.75 -1.57
N THR A 632 25.77 -2.92 -0.87
CA THR A 632 25.76 -3.20 0.57
C THR A 632 25.95 -4.68 0.89
N LEU A 633 25.93 -5.56 -0.11
CA LEU A 633 26.10 -7.00 0.05
C LEU A 633 27.56 -7.40 -0.17
N SER A 634 28.10 -8.24 0.71
CA SER A 634 29.47 -8.76 0.63
C SER A 634 29.49 -10.30 0.72
N PRO A 635 30.54 -10.97 0.18
CA PRO A 635 30.69 -12.41 0.34
C PRO A 635 30.83 -12.82 1.80
N THR A 636 30.26 -13.97 2.18
CA THR A 636 30.25 -14.50 3.56
C THR A 636 31.64 -14.63 4.20
N GLN A 637 32.72 -14.71 3.42
CA GLN A 637 34.10 -14.85 3.91
C GLN A 637 34.68 -13.59 4.59
N VAL A 638 34.01 -12.43 4.51
CA VAL A 638 34.54 -11.15 5.04
C VAL A 638 34.20 -10.90 6.52
N LEU A 639 33.42 -11.78 7.16
CA LEU A 639 32.97 -11.60 8.56
C LEU A 639 33.74 -12.44 9.60
N VAL A 640 34.93 -12.95 9.27
CA VAL A 640 35.83 -13.57 10.26
C VAL A 640 36.62 -12.47 10.97
N ASN A 641 36.52 -12.47 12.30
CA ASN A 641 37.07 -11.53 13.28
C ASN A 641 38.47 -10.96 12.94
N PRO A 642 38.72 -9.64 13.13
CA PRO A 642 40.07 -9.06 13.04
C PRO A 642 41.05 -9.50 14.14
N LEU A 643 40.64 -10.37 15.06
CA LEU A 643 41.44 -10.79 16.23
C LEU A 643 42.25 -12.08 16.01
N GLU A 644 42.27 -12.66 14.81
CA GLU A 644 43.11 -13.83 14.48
C GLU A 644 44.20 -13.53 13.45
N ARG A 645 44.64 -12.26 13.36
CA ARG A 645 45.89 -11.90 12.69
C ARG A 645 46.76 -11.08 13.63
N GLU A 646 47.37 -11.75 14.60
CA GLU A 646 48.66 -11.41 15.19
C GLU A 646 49.34 -12.66 15.74
#